data_AF-A0A846G1N7-F1
#
_entry.id   AF-A0A846G1N7-F1
#
_cell.length_a   1.000
_cell.length_b   1.000
_cell.length_c   1.000
_cell.angle_alpha   90.00
_cell.angle_beta   90.00
_cell.angle_gamma   90.00
#
_symmetry.space_group_name_H-M   'P 1'
#
loop_
_entity.id
_entity.type
_entity.pdbx_description
1 polymer ?
#
loop_
_entity_poly.entity_id
_entity_poly.type
_entity_poly.pdbx_seq_one_letter_code
_entity_poly.pdbx_strand_id
1 'polypeptide(L)'
;MKKQQENSLYELNKKAEIYLAQGKLEEAIEAGKQALEIVPYFPPIYKTLGNIFHKMGEIDKAKEWYLKAINQQPEWAEVHANFGSLYAQQQQWQLAIKSYQEAIGIKPNVPGFYRNLGKIWQQIGKIELARVCQEQALNLEAQYPKASQYLKKGKSLLENGEIESAIAHFQQAIKFNPSLANAYQKLGDALVEKKELHPAIKSYQQAIELKPDLWIAHHKLGKVFQEIGELDTAIIEFKLAIKLNQNSPLSYKKLGEILENQKKLDAARHYYQKAIEIQPDAWNIHRKLNQIMLKQGKLKQAIIACKVVIKLNQKLSWPYKLMGDIYQQNQEWDEAALAYSSALKLATNQDTLHKKLGDVLQKKGLIEEAIASYKKAIKINPNSCWYYGALGDAYVQQQKFSEAIPYLIQALKLRPDYDEVHKNIEYILTKQGRQDAASIWSLEEKLPLDWLEKFFKLTGDWEIISSSLESNIIQIKIYPEMPVTFFVSQTIDAKLHPSFQEKKLKLVEAFIAIIPEGRGCVKLGTTAVISSDNKLVSDVSTGCATVIISSSQLPPIYYINKNVAFLSTKWGEKNYFHWMFDAVARIDLLRRTDVEIDKFILGSCEKNFHRESLEALGISQDKIIESRLYSHIKAKQLIVPSCSAKQRGIWVNKWSCEFLRSLFLKPQNIKELSHQPKRIYISRKLASWRRVLNEEEVMNLLEKFGFVSLTLESMSIAEQVSYMAAAKVVIAPHGAGLTNLVFCSPGTKVIEIFSPKYVNSLYWRISNFCSLSHYYLLGDFFDNDNLGKQLWMPDIIVNLKQLLKIMELAKVISTINN
;
A
#
# COMPACT_ATOMS: atom_id res chain seq x y z
N MET A 1 29.26 9.89 14.41
CA MET A 1 30.46 10.74 14.60
C MET A 1 31.71 10.14 13.96
N LYS A 2 32.25 9.00 14.43
CA LYS A 2 33.50 8.41 13.91
C LYS A 2 33.54 8.20 12.38
N LYS A 3 32.46 7.63 11.81
CA LYS A 3 32.31 7.39 10.35
C LYS A 3 32.17 8.67 9.50
N GLN A 4 31.63 9.75 10.09
CA GLN A 4 31.53 11.07 9.44
C GLN A 4 32.89 11.79 9.44
N GLN A 5 33.66 11.65 10.51
CA GLN A 5 35.03 12.17 10.61
C GLN A 5 35.96 11.45 9.64
N GLU A 6 35.85 10.11 9.53
CA GLU A 6 36.58 9.31 8.54
C GLU A 6 36.30 9.75 7.10
N ASN A 7 35.02 9.93 6.72
CA ASN A 7 34.68 10.40 5.38
C ASN A 7 35.22 11.81 5.08
N SER A 8 35.20 12.70 6.07
CA SER A 8 35.75 14.06 5.94
C SER A 8 37.27 14.07 5.70
N LEU A 9 38.01 13.11 6.26
CA LEU A 9 39.47 12.99 6.09
C LEU A 9 39.86 12.59 4.66
N TYR A 10 39.17 11.59 4.11
CA TYR A 10 39.40 11.15 2.73
C TYR A 10 39.02 12.22 1.71
N GLU A 11 37.98 13.02 1.98
CA GLU A 11 37.63 14.18 1.14
C GLU A 11 38.72 15.25 1.15
N LEU A 12 39.29 15.58 2.31
CA LEU A 12 40.36 16.55 2.44
C LEU A 12 41.65 16.08 1.76
N ASN A 13 42.02 14.80 1.86
CA ASN A 13 43.17 14.28 1.11
C ASN A 13 42.95 14.33 -0.40
N LYS A 14 41.77 13.93 -0.89
CA LYS A 14 41.45 14.06 -2.33
C LYS A 14 41.52 15.53 -2.79
N LYS A 15 41.05 16.46 -1.96
CA LYS A 15 41.14 17.91 -2.23
C LYS A 15 42.60 18.37 -2.34
N ALA A 16 43.47 17.92 -1.42
CA ALA A 16 44.90 18.21 -1.46
C ALA A 16 45.58 17.65 -2.73
N GLU A 17 45.26 16.40 -3.12
CA GLU A 17 45.76 15.79 -4.35
C GLU A 17 45.32 16.54 -5.61
N ILE A 18 44.08 17.02 -5.66
CA ILE A 18 43.56 17.84 -6.77
C ILE A 18 44.30 19.17 -6.86
N TYR A 19 44.49 19.86 -5.74
CA TYR A 19 45.23 21.13 -5.74
C TYR A 19 46.70 20.95 -6.15
N LEU A 20 47.35 19.88 -5.68
CA LEU A 20 48.69 19.52 -6.11
C LEU A 20 48.77 19.30 -7.64
N ALA A 21 47.79 18.59 -8.22
CA ALA A 21 47.72 18.36 -9.66
C ALA A 21 47.50 19.66 -10.44
N GLN A 22 46.73 20.61 -9.88
CA GLN A 22 46.50 21.94 -10.45
C GLN A 22 47.68 22.92 -10.26
N GLY A 23 48.71 22.55 -9.48
CA GLY A 23 49.83 23.42 -9.17
C GLY A 23 49.55 24.48 -8.09
N LYS A 24 48.42 24.35 -7.38
CA LYS A 24 47.99 25.21 -6.28
C LYS A 24 48.59 24.71 -4.97
N LEU A 25 49.86 24.99 -4.74
CA LEU A 25 50.66 24.32 -3.71
C LEU A 25 50.27 24.79 -2.30
N GLU A 26 49.97 26.07 -2.12
CA GLU A 26 49.53 26.62 -0.83
C GLU A 26 48.17 26.05 -0.40
N GLU A 27 47.19 25.98 -1.30
CA GLU A 27 45.87 25.40 -1.01
C GLU A 27 45.94 23.89 -0.78
N ALA A 28 46.88 23.20 -1.42
CA ALA A 28 47.14 21.78 -1.19
C ALA A 28 47.69 21.52 0.22
N ILE A 29 48.62 22.36 0.70
CA ILE A 29 49.14 22.29 2.07
C ILE A 29 48.03 22.56 3.07
N GLU A 30 47.20 23.58 2.83
CA GLU A 30 46.13 23.97 3.74
C GLU A 30 45.08 22.85 3.88
N ALA A 31 44.65 22.25 2.76
CA ALA A 31 43.78 21.08 2.79
C ALA A 31 44.42 19.89 3.54
N GLY A 32 45.75 19.73 3.42
CA GLY A 32 46.50 18.72 4.16
C GLY A 32 46.58 18.98 5.66
N LYS A 33 46.79 20.23 6.09
CA LYS A 33 46.79 20.62 7.50
C LYS A 33 45.42 20.42 8.14
N GLN A 34 44.36 20.83 7.45
CA GLN A 34 42.98 20.61 7.91
C GLN A 34 42.68 19.11 8.12
N ALA A 35 43.19 18.23 7.26
CA ALA A 35 43.05 16.79 7.48
C ALA A 35 43.80 16.33 8.75
N LEU A 36 44.99 16.89 9.01
CA LEU A 36 45.80 16.56 10.19
C LEU A 36 45.26 17.16 11.50
N GLU A 37 44.52 18.27 11.45
CA GLU A 37 43.80 18.81 12.61
C GLU A 37 42.67 17.89 13.07
N ILE A 38 42.01 17.22 12.13
CA ILE A 38 40.93 16.26 12.44
C ILE A 38 41.51 14.96 12.96
N VAL A 39 42.47 14.38 12.25
CA VAL A 39 43.21 13.19 12.69
C VAL A 39 44.69 13.40 12.44
N PRO A 40 45.49 13.58 13.50
CA PRO A 40 46.93 13.80 13.37
C PRO A 40 47.68 12.65 12.69
N TYR A 41 47.10 11.45 12.63
CA TYR A 41 47.70 10.20 12.14
C TYR A 41 46.98 9.63 10.92
N PHE A 42 47.22 10.19 9.74
CA PHE A 42 46.59 9.74 8.49
C PHE A 42 47.63 9.53 7.38
N PRO A 43 48.04 8.26 7.09
CA PRO A 43 49.13 8.00 6.15
C PRO A 43 48.96 8.56 4.72
N PRO A 44 47.75 8.55 4.11
CA PRO A 44 47.54 9.15 2.80
C PRO A 44 47.88 10.64 2.73
N ILE A 45 47.52 11.43 3.76
CA ILE A 45 47.85 12.85 3.73
C ILE A 45 49.35 13.09 3.94
N TYR A 46 50.05 12.25 4.70
CA TYR A 46 51.51 12.33 4.82
C TYR A 46 52.21 12.13 3.47
N LYS A 47 51.78 11.13 2.68
CA LYS A 47 52.28 10.96 1.30
C LYS A 47 52.00 12.20 0.46
N THR A 48 50.77 12.70 0.50
CA THR A 48 50.35 13.87 -0.29
C THR A 48 51.16 15.12 0.07
N LEU A 49 51.37 15.39 1.36
CA LEU A 49 52.23 16.48 1.85
C LEU A 49 53.69 16.30 1.40
N GLY A 50 54.22 15.07 1.49
CA GLY A 50 55.55 14.76 0.96
C GLY A 50 55.69 15.09 -0.53
N ASN A 51 54.68 14.74 -1.34
CA ASN A 51 54.65 15.08 -2.78
C ASN A 51 54.56 16.60 -3.02
N ILE A 52 53.80 17.33 -2.19
CA ILE A 52 53.67 18.79 -2.29
C ILE A 52 55.02 19.46 -2.00
N PHE A 53 55.65 19.12 -0.87
CA PHE A 53 56.95 19.70 -0.51
C PHE A 53 58.06 19.30 -1.49
N HIS A 54 58.01 18.08 -2.05
CA HIS A 54 58.92 17.67 -3.12
C HIS A 54 58.78 18.57 -4.35
N LYS A 55 57.54 18.85 -4.78
CA LYS A 55 57.26 19.73 -5.92
C LYS A 55 57.66 21.19 -5.68
N MET A 56 57.68 21.63 -4.42
CA MET A 56 58.20 22.95 -4.01
C MET A 56 59.73 23.03 -3.96
N GLY A 57 60.44 21.90 -4.10
CA GLY A 57 61.90 21.84 -3.93
C GLY A 57 62.36 21.77 -2.48
N GLU A 58 61.44 21.65 -1.52
CA GLU A 58 61.70 21.59 -0.08
C GLU A 58 61.99 20.13 0.34
N ILE A 59 63.17 19.65 -0.06
CA ILE A 59 63.52 18.21 -0.01
C ILE A 59 63.50 17.65 1.42
N ASP A 60 64.00 18.41 2.41
CA ASP A 60 64.07 17.91 3.79
C ASP A 60 62.68 17.75 4.40
N LYS A 61 61.77 18.71 4.17
CA LYS A 61 60.36 18.61 4.57
C LYS A 61 59.68 17.44 3.86
N ALA A 62 59.95 17.24 2.56
CA ALA A 62 59.39 16.10 1.82
C ALA A 62 59.81 14.76 2.43
N LYS A 63 61.08 14.62 2.83
CA LYS A 63 61.59 13.43 3.52
C LYS A 63 60.90 13.18 4.84
N GLU A 64 60.73 14.20 5.67
CA GLU A 64 60.04 14.07 6.97
C GLU A 64 58.62 13.51 6.79
N TRP A 65 57.88 14.03 5.81
CA TRP A 65 56.51 13.57 5.54
C TRP A 65 56.46 12.15 4.97
N TYR A 66 57.39 11.79 4.06
CA TYR A 66 57.48 10.42 3.59
C TYR A 66 57.90 9.43 4.68
N LEU A 67 58.80 9.81 5.58
CA LEU A 67 59.15 8.99 6.74
C LEU A 67 57.94 8.76 7.67
N LYS A 68 57.14 9.80 7.92
CA LYS A 68 55.88 9.65 8.66
C LYS A 68 54.92 8.69 7.96
N ALA A 69 54.83 8.71 6.64
CA ALA A 69 54.01 7.77 5.87
C ALA A 69 54.54 6.32 5.98
N ILE A 70 55.86 6.11 5.80
CA ILE A 70 56.50 4.79 5.87
C ILE A 70 56.41 4.20 7.28
N ASN A 71 56.63 4.99 8.33
CA ASN A 71 56.55 4.52 9.71
C ASN A 71 55.16 3.98 10.07
N GLN A 72 54.11 4.49 9.42
CA GLN A 72 52.74 4.04 9.63
C GLN A 72 52.34 2.92 8.66
N GLN A 73 52.85 2.94 7.43
CA GLN A 73 52.60 1.94 6.41
C GLN A 73 53.91 1.51 5.73
N PRO A 74 54.64 0.55 6.33
CA PRO A 74 55.93 0.11 5.83
C PRO A 74 55.87 -0.52 4.43
N GLU A 75 54.74 -1.10 4.06
CA GLU A 75 54.52 -1.78 2.77
C GLU A 75 54.01 -0.84 1.66
N TRP A 76 54.30 0.46 1.72
CA TRP A 76 53.86 1.42 0.70
C TRP A 76 54.91 1.67 -0.39
N ALA A 77 54.90 0.84 -1.43
CA ALA A 77 55.89 0.86 -2.52
C ALA A 77 56.12 2.24 -3.17
N GLU A 78 55.05 2.99 -3.41
CA GLU A 78 55.12 4.32 -4.05
C GLU A 78 55.86 5.35 -3.18
N VAL A 79 55.68 5.28 -1.86
CA VAL A 79 56.37 6.20 -0.93
C VAL A 79 57.86 5.87 -0.87
N HIS A 80 58.22 4.59 -0.84
CA HIS A 80 59.62 4.13 -0.93
C HIS A 80 60.28 4.58 -2.24
N ALA A 81 59.58 4.48 -3.38
CA ALA A 81 60.09 4.96 -4.66
C ALA A 81 60.25 6.49 -4.71
N ASN A 82 59.33 7.24 -4.10
CA ASN A 82 59.45 8.70 -3.96
C ASN A 82 60.65 9.07 -3.08
N PHE A 83 60.85 8.35 -1.98
CA PHE A 83 62.01 8.52 -1.10
C PHE A 83 63.33 8.22 -1.82
N GLY A 84 63.36 7.14 -2.62
CA GLY A 84 64.48 6.82 -3.50
C GLY A 84 64.76 7.91 -4.54
N SER A 85 63.72 8.57 -5.06
CA SER A 85 63.86 9.72 -5.97
C SER A 85 64.52 10.92 -5.29
N LEU A 86 64.14 11.23 -4.04
CA LEU A 86 64.75 12.32 -3.26
C LEU A 86 66.23 12.05 -3.00
N TYR A 87 66.58 10.82 -2.62
CA TYR A 87 67.99 10.45 -2.42
C TYR A 87 68.79 10.51 -3.72
N ALA A 88 68.21 10.11 -4.85
CA ALA A 88 68.85 10.23 -6.15
C ALA A 88 69.10 11.71 -6.53
N GLN A 89 68.15 12.62 -6.26
CA GLN A 89 68.32 14.06 -6.49
C GLN A 89 69.47 14.65 -5.66
N GLN A 90 69.69 14.15 -4.44
CA GLN A 90 70.81 14.55 -3.59
C GLN A 90 72.10 13.75 -3.84
N GLN A 91 72.15 12.92 -4.89
CA GLN A 91 73.29 12.04 -5.22
C GLN A 91 73.66 11.05 -4.09
N GLN A 92 72.73 10.75 -3.18
CA GLN A 92 72.88 9.74 -2.14
C GLN A 92 72.56 8.35 -2.70
N TRP A 93 73.41 7.88 -3.61
CA TRP A 93 73.13 6.73 -4.48
C TRP A 93 72.79 5.44 -3.74
N GLN A 94 73.50 5.12 -2.66
CA GLN A 94 73.25 3.89 -1.88
C GLN A 94 71.88 3.88 -1.20
N LEU A 95 71.47 5.02 -0.64
CA LEU A 95 70.15 5.16 -0.03
C LEU A 95 69.04 5.13 -1.09
N ALA A 96 69.29 5.75 -2.24
CA ALA A 96 68.36 5.69 -3.37
C ALA A 96 68.14 4.25 -3.86
N ILE A 97 69.23 3.49 -4.04
CA ILE A 97 69.17 2.08 -4.44
C ILE A 97 68.36 1.27 -3.43
N LYS A 98 68.65 1.42 -2.12
CA LYS A 98 67.94 0.70 -1.06
C LYS A 98 66.43 0.98 -1.11
N SER A 99 66.03 2.25 -1.19
CA SER A 99 64.61 2.61 -1.22
C SER A 99 63.89 2.12 -2.49
N TYR A 100 64.57 2.13 -3.64
CA TYR A 100 64.00 1.52 -4.86
C TYR A 100 63.92 -0.01 -4.79
N GLN A 101 64.87 -0.67 -4.14
CA GLN A 101 64.80 -2.12 -3.90
C GLN A 101 63.66 -2.47 -2.94
N GLU A 102 63.42 -1.68 -1.90
CA GLU A 102 62.25 -1.82 -1.01
C GLU A 102 60.94 -1.64 -1.81
N ALA A 103 60.85 -0.62 -2.65
CA ALA A 103 59.70 -0.41 -3.53
C ALA A 103 59.45 -1.59 -4.49
N ILE A 104 60.51 -2.14 -5.08
CA ILE A 104 60.45 -3.32 -5.97
C ILE A 104 60.06 -4.57 -5.20
N GLY A 105 60.59 -4.77 -3.99
CA GLY A 105 60.27 -5.89 -3.13
C GLY A 105 58.78 -5.92 -2.76
N ILE A 106 58.19 -4.76 -2.54
CA ILE A 106 56.75 -4.62 -2.25
C ILE A 106 55.91 -4.78 -3.53
N LYS A 107 56.27 -4.09 -4.64
CA LYS A 107 55.49 -4.08 -5.87
C LYS A 107 56.39 -4.29 -7.10
N PRO A 108 56.69 -5.55 -7.47
CA PRO A 108 57.72 -5.90 -8.45
C PRO A 108 57.29 -5.72 -9.91
N ASN A 109 56.06 -5.29 -10.19
CA ASN A 109 55.47 -5.20 -11.53
C ASN A 109 55.28 -3.75 -12.02
N VAL A 110 56.01 -2.80 -11.43
CA VAL A 110 55.99 -1.39 -11.84
C VAL A 110 57.27 -1.10 -12.64
N PRO A 111 57.20 -0.98 -13.98
CA PRO A 111 58.37 -0.70 -14.82
C PRO A 111 59.12 0.57 -14.41
N GLY A 112 58.38 1.57 -13.89
CA GLY A 112 58.94 2.82 -13.39
C GLY A 112 60.01 2.65 -12.32
N PHE A 113 59.84 1.69 -11.39
CA PHE A 113 60.82 1.47 -10.33
C PHE A 113 62.14 0.93 -10.89
N TYR A 114 62.07 -0.02 -11.82
CA TYR A 114 63.25 -0.55 -12.50
C TYR A 114 63.93 0.49 -13.40
N ARG A 115 63.18 1.35 -14.11
CA ARG A 115 63.78 2.44 -14.90
C ARG A 115 64.53 3.43 -14.02
N ASN A 116 63.95 3.82 -12.89
CA ASN A 116 64.60 4.76 -11.99
C ASN A 116 65.83 4.15 -11.30
N LEU A 117 65.74 2.88 -10.86
CA LEU A 117 66.88 2.15 -10.33
C LEU A 117 67.98 1.96 -11.39
N GLY A 118 67.61 1.65 -12.63
CA GLY A 118 68.54 1.53 -13.76
C GLY A 118 69.27 2.84 -14.08
N LYS A 119 68.57 3.98 -14.04
CA LYS A 119 69.19 5.31 -14.17
C LYS A 119 70.23 5.56 -13.07
N ILE A 120 69.93 5.17 -11.83
CA ILE A 120 70.88 5.30 -10.72
C ILE A 120 72.11 4.41 -10.96
N TRP A 121 71.92 3.14 -11.33
CA TRP A 121 73.04 2.24 -11.65
C TRP A 121 73.92 2.77 -12.79
N GLN A 122 73.31 3.40 -13.80
CA GLN A 122 74.03 4.04 -14.90
C GLN A 122 74.85 5.24 -14.41
N GLN A 123 74.28 6.10 -13.54
CA GLN A 123 74.97 7.26 -12.99
C GLN A 123 76.19 6.89 -12.12
N ILE A 124 76.19 5.71 -11.48
CA ILE A 124 77.33 5.20 -10.69
C ILE A 124 78.24 4.24 -11.48
N GLY A 125 78.08 4.14 -12.80
CA GLY A 125 78.97 3.37 -13.68
C GLY A 125 78.78 1.84 -13.64
N LYS A 126 77.69 1.34 -13.05
CA LYS A 126 77.37 -0.11 -13.01
C LYS A 126 76.48 -0.50 -14.19
N ILE A 127 77.09 -0.54 -15.37
CA ILE A 127 76.41 -0.70 -16.66
C ILE A 127 75.57 -1.99 -16.72
N GLU A 128 76.10 -3.13 -16.25
CA GLU A 128 75.36 -4.40 -16.31
C GLU A 128 74.11 -4.42 -15.42
N LEU A 129 74.17 -3.82 -14.23
CA LEU A 129 73.00 -3.72 -13.36
C LEU A 129 71.95 -2.77 -13.95
N ALA A 130 72.39 -1.68 -14.58
CA ALA A 130 71.50 -0.79 -15.32
C ALA A 130 70.78 -1.51 -16.48
N ARG A 131 71.52 -2.33 -17.25
CA ARG A 131 70.95 -3.15 -18.33
C ARG A 131 69.89 -4.11 -17.82
N VAL A 132 70.17 -4.86 -16.75
CA VAL A 132 69.20 -5.79 -16.13
C VAL A 132 67.93 -5.07 -15.70
N CYS A 133 68.05 -3.91 -15.05
CA CYS A 133 66.89 -3.11 -14.67
C CYS A 133 66.11 -2.62 -15.91
N GLN A 134 66.80 -2.20 -16.96
CA GLN A 134 66.16 -1.72 -18.18
C GLN A 134 65.46 -2.84 -18.95
N GLU A 135 66.07 -4.02 -19.05
CA GLU A 135 65.46 -5.23 -19.61
C GLU A 135 64.20 -5.64 -18.83
N GLN A 136 64.25 -5.60 -17.50
CA GLN A 136 63.10 -5.92 -16.68
C GLN A 136 61.96 -4.91 -16.84
N ALA A 137 62.28 -3.61 -16.95
CA ALA A 137 61.29 -2.59 -17.26
C ALA A 137 60.64 -2.84 -18.63
N LEU A 138 61.43 -3.11 -19.67
CA LEU A 138 60.95 -3.40 -21.02
C LEU A 138 60.11 -4.68 -21.08
N ASN A 139 60.52 -5.73 -20.37
CA ASN A 139 59.77 -6.99 -20.29
C ASN A 139 58.40 -6.82 -19.63
N LEU A 140 58.29 -5.96 -18.61
CA LEU A 140 57.02 -5.63 -17.98
C LEU A 140 56.13 -4.77 -18.90
N GLU A 141 56.72 -3.78 -19.58
CA GLU A 141 56.00 -2.93 -20.55
C GLU A 141 55.50 -3.73 -21.76
N ALA A 142 56.26 -4.74 -22.22
CA ALA A 142 55.88 -5.65 -23.30
C ALA A 142 54.63 -6.51 -23.00
N GLN A 143 54.21 -6.60 -21.73
CA GLN A 143 53.01 -7.34 -21.32
C GLN A 143 51.72 -6.49 -21.39
N TYR A 144 51.81 -5.16 -21.44
CA TYR A 144 50.64 -4.27 -21.49
C TYR A 144 49.76 -4.40 -22.75
N PRO A 145 50.31 -4.69 -23.95
CA PRO A 145 49.49 -5.04 -25.11
C PRO A 145 48.63 -6.30 -24.87
N LYS A 146 49.15 -7.31 -24.16
CA LYS A 146 48.38 -8.52 -23.81
C LYS A 146 47.22 -8.18 -22.87
N ALA A 147 47.45 -7.35 -21.85
CA ALA A 147 46.38 -6.87 -20.96
C ALA A 147 45.22 -6.21 -21.74
N SER A 148 45.57 -5.37 -22.72
CA SER A 148 44.61 -4.69 -23.59
C SER A 148 43.82 -5.67 -24.49
N GLN A 149 44.48 -6.72 -24.97
CA GLN A 149 43.84 -7.79 -25.76
C GLN A 149 42.82 -8.57 -24.93
N TYR A 150 43.20 -8.99 -23.71
CA TYR A 150 42.28 -9.67 -22.79
C TYR A 150 41.10 -8.79 -22.41
N LEU A 151 41.31 -7.48 -22.18
CA LEU A 151 40.23 -6.53 -21.91
C LEU A 151 39.24 -6.45 -23.09
N LYS A 152 39.74 -6.38 -24.34
CA LYS A 152 38.88 -6.35 -25.53
C LYS A 152 38.07 -7.64 -25.68
N LYS A 153 38.72 -8.80 -25.51
CA LYS A 153 38.05 -10.10 -25.58
C LYS A 153 37.00 -10.27 -24.49
N GLY A 154 37.31 -9.88 -23.25
CA GLY A 154 36.35 -9.89 -22.14
C GLY A 154 35.13 -9.01 -22.40
N LYS A 155 35.29 -7.84 -23.02
CA LYS A 155 34.14 -6.98 -23.42
C LYS A 155 33.24 -7.67 -24.44
N SER A 156 33.82 -8.27 -25.47
CA SER A 156 33.05 -9.01 -26.49
C SER A 156 32.32 -10.21 -25.89
N LEU A 157 32.95 -10.95 -24.98
CA LEU A 157 32.32 -12.07 -24.27
C LEU A 157 31.14 -11.60 -23.40
N LEU A 158 31.29 -10.48 -22.69
CA LEU A 158 30.23 -9.90 -21.88
C LEU A 158 29.04 -9.45 -22.75
N GLU A 159 29.30 -8.82 -23.89
CA GLU A 159 28.27 -8.43 -24.87
C GLU A 159 27.51 -9.64 -25.45
N ASN A 160 28.18 -10.80 -25.56
CA ASN A 160 27.58 -12.06 -25.99
C ASN A 160 26.86 -12.83 -24.85
N GLY A 161 26.86 -12.32 -23.62
CA GLY A 161 26.26 -12.98 -22.45
C GLY A 161 27.10 -14.10 -21.83
N GLU A 162 28.35 -14.29 -22.26
CA GLU A 162 29.28 -15.27 -21.69
C GLU A 162 29.98 -14.73 -20.44
N ILE A 163 29.21 -14.53 -19.37
CA ILE A 163 29.61 -13.76 -18.17
C ILE A 163 30.84 -14.38 -17.48
N GLU A 164 30.90 -15.70 -17.28
CA GLU A 164 32.01 -16.34 -16.58
C GLU A 164 33.32 -16.25 -17.38
N SER A 165 33.25 -16.48 -18.68
CA SER A 165 34.37 -16.30 -19.61
C SER A 165 34.86 -14.85 -19.60
N ALA A 166 33.95 -13.87 -19.57
CA ALA A 166 34.29 -12.46 -19.49
C ALA A 166 35.02 -12.12 -18.19
N ILE A 167 34.54 -12.61 -17.04
CA ILE A 167 35.18 -12.44 -15.73
C ILE A 167 36.63 -12.97 -15.77
N ALA A 168 36.82 -14.19 -16.27
CA ALA A 168 38.15 -14.79 -16.37
C ALA A 168 39.10 -13.94 -17.25
N HIS A 169 38.61 -13.42 -18.38
CA HIS A 169 39.40 -12.58 -19.26
C HIS A 169 39.72 -11.20 -18.64
N PHE A 170 38.81 -10.60 -17.88
CA PHE A 170 39.10 -9.37 -17.14
C PHE A 170 40.13 -9.60 -16.03
N GLN A 171 40.07 -10.72 -15.32
CA GLN A 171 41.08 -11.10 -14.33
C GLN A 171 42.46 -11.31 -14.97
N GLN A 172 42.53 -11.92 -16.15
CA GLN A 172 43.80 -12.02 -16.90
C GLN A 172 44.31 -10.65 -17.35
N ALA A 173 43.42 -9.76 -17.82
CA ALA A 173 43.81 -8.39 -18.16
C ALA A 173 44.44 -7.66 -16.96
N ILE A 174 43.84 -7.81 -15.78
CA ILE A 174 44.35 -7.26 -14.51
C ILE A 174 45.69 -7.90 -14.13
N LYS A 175 45.87 -9.22 -14.33
CA LYS A 175 47.14 -9.91 -14.05
C LYS A 175 48.30 -9.35 -14.89
N PHE A 176 48.08 -9.10 -16.18
CA PHE A 176 49.09 -8.53 -17.08
C PHE A 176 49.30 -7.03 -16.88
N ASN A 177 48.28 -6.30 -16.43
CA ASN A 177 48.40 -4.89 -16.05
C ASN A 177 47.47 -4.53 -14.87
N PRO A 178 47.98 -4.56 -13.63
CA PRO A 178 47.18 -4.21 -12.45
C PRO A 178 46.82 -2.73 -12.34
N SER A 179 47.39 -1.86 -13.18
CA SER A 179 47.03 -0.42 -13.22
C SER A 179 45.88 -0.11 -14.17
N LEU A 180 45.28 -1.13 -14.79
CA LEU A 180 44.25 -0.95 -15.82
C LEU A 180 42.85 -0.73 -15.21
N ALA A 181 42.54 0.49 -14.78
CA ALA A 181 41.27 0.86 -14.15
C ALA A 181 40.01 0.40 -14.91
N ASN A 182 40.04 0.43 -16.26
CA ASN A 182 38.93 -0.01 -17.09
C ASN A 182 38.65 -1.53 -16.96
N ALA A 183 39.69 -2.35 -16.72
CA ALA A 183 39.51 -3.77 -16.51
C ALA A 183 38.81 -4.07 -15.18
N TYR A 184 39.16 -3.34 -14.11
CA TYR A 184 38.43 -3.41 -12.84
C TYR A 184 36.98 -2.95 -12.95
N GLN A 185 36.72 -1.84 -13.66
CA GLN A 185 35.35 -1.39 -13.92
C GLN A 185 34.54 -2.45 -14.68
N LYS A 186 35.14 -3.08 -15.71
CA LYS A 186 34.47 -4.12 -16.50
C LYS A 186 34.30 -5.45 -15.77
N LEU A 187 35.23 -5.80 -14.89
CA LEU A 187 35.06 -6.90 -13.95
C LEU A 187 33.87 -6.65 -13.02
N GLY A 188 33.74 -5.42 -12.49
CA GLY A 188 32.58 -5.00 -11.71
C GLY A 188 31.27 -5.14 -12.49
N ASP A 189 31.24 -4.74 -13.76
CA ASP A 189 30.06 -4.88 -14.64
C ASP A 189 29.62 -6.36 -14.72
N ALA A 190 30.55 -7.26 -15.04
CA ALA A 190 30.28 -8.69 -15.19
C ALA A 190 29.84 -9.35 -13.88
N LEU A 191 30.42 -8.95 -12.74
CA LEU A 191 30.04 -9.46 -11.42
C LEU A 191 28.63 -9.02 -11.01
N VAL A 192 28.20 -7.80 -11.38
CA VAL A 192 26.80 -7.36 -11.17
C VAL A 192 25.83 -8.20 -11.98
N GLU A 193 26.14 -8.51 -13.24
CA GLU A 193 25.29 -9.39 -14.07
C GLU A 193 25.21 -10.81 -13.49
N LYS A 194 26.30 -11.31 -12.88
CA LYS A 194 26.33 -12.57 -12.13
C LYS A 194 25.62 -12.52 -10.77
N LYS A 195 25.14 -11.33 -10.32
CA LYS A 195 24.57 -11.05 -8.99
C LYS A 195 25.57 -11.17 -7.82
N GLU A 196 26.86 -11.12 -8.08
CA GLU A 196 27.92 -11.08 -7.06
C GLU A 196 28.23 -9.63 -6.65
N LEU A 197 27.35 -9.03 -5.85
CA LEU A 197 27.37 -7.59 -5.56
C LEU A 197 28.57 -7.14 -4.70
N HIS A 198 28.98 -7.91 -3.70
CA HIS A 198 30.14 -7.55 -2.85
C HIS A 198 31.49 -7.60 -3.60
N PRO A 199 31.81 -8.64 -4.40
CA PRO A 199 32.96 -8.62 -5.29
C PRO A 199 32.94 -7.48 -6.31
N ALA A 200 31.75 -7.11 -6.81
CA ALA A 200 31.60 -5.98 -7.72
C ALA A 200 31.98 -4.65 -7.06
N ILE A 201 31.55 -4.42 -5.81
CA ILE A 201 31.91 -3.22 -5.02
C ILE A 201 33.44 -3.08 -4.93
N LYS A 202 34.15 -4.15 -4.55
CA LYS A 202 35.61 -4.14 -4.46
C LYS A 202 36.25 -3.78 -5.81
N SER A 203 35.74 -4.36 -6.90
CA SER A 203 36.24 -4.11 -8.25
C SER A 203 36.04 -2.64 -8.67
N TYR A 204 34.88 -2.04 -8.39
CA TYR A 204 34.65 -0.62 -8.68
C TYR A 204 35.51 0.30 -7.81
N GLN A 205 35.70 -0.02 -6.52
CA GLN A 205 36.57 0.73 -5.63
C GLN A 205 38.01 0.74 -6.14
N GLN A 206 38.54 -0.41 -6.57
CA GLN A 206 39.86 -0.51 -7.19
C GLN A 206 39.96 0.32 -8.49
N ALA A 207 38.91 0.33 -9.32
CA ALA A 207 38.88 1.18 -10.51
C ALA A 207 38.94 2.68 -10.16
N ILE A 208 38.27 3.10 -9.08
CA ILE A 208 38.25 4.50 -8.59
C ILE A 208 39.59 4.88 -7.95
N GLU A 209 40.22 3.97 -7.20
CA GLU A 209 41.56 4.19 -6.62
C GLU A 209 42.61 4.42 -7.72
N LEU A 210 42.57 3.61 -8.78
CA LEU A 210 43.46 3.75 -9.92
C LEU A 210 43.15 4.99 -10.78
N LYS A 211 41.88 5.37 -10.89
CA LYS A 211 41.42 6.51 -11.69
C LYS A 211 40.29 7.28 -10.97
N PRO A 212 40.63 8.27 -10.12
CA PRO A 212 39.64 8.99 -9.30
C PRO A 212 38.62 9.84 -10.08
N ASP A 213 38.92 10.23 -11.32
CA ASP A 213 38.04 11.01 -12.21
C ASP A 213 37.05 10.14 -13.01
N LEU A 214 37.02 8.82 -12.77
CA LEU A 214 36.15 7.88 -13.48
C LEU A 214 34.70 7.93 -12.98
N TRP A 215 33.95 8.95 -13.40
CA TRP A 215 32.55 9.17 -12.97
C TRP A 215 31.62 7.96 -13.20
N ILE A 216 31.88 7.15 -14.25
CA ILE A 216 31.09 5.95 -14.58
C ILE A 216 31.21 4.90 -13.46
N ALA A 217 32.40 4.75 -12.86
CA ALA A 217 32.60 3.81 -11.76
C ALA A 217 31.82 4.24 -10.52
N HIS A 218 31.83 5.54 -10.17
CA HIS A 218 30.99 6.09 -9.11
C HIS A 218 29.49 5.87 -9.37
N HIS A 219 29.01 6.14 -10.59
CA HIS A 219 27.61 5.89 -10.97
C HIS A 219 27.21 4.42 -10.76
N LYS A 220 28.06 3.50 -11.22
CA LYS A 220 27.79 2.06 -11.13
C LYS A 220 27.87 1.56 -9.69
N LEU A 221 28.84 2.04 -8.92
CA LEU A 221 28.96 1.74 -7.51
C LEU A 221 27.71 2.20 -6.74
N GLY A 222 27.21 3.41 -7.02
CA GLY A 222 25.96 3.91 -6.46
C GLY A 222 24.75 3.02 -6.78
N LYS A 223 24.68 2.48 -8.01
CA LYS A 223 23.63 1.52 -8.39
C LYS A 223 23.73 0.22 -7.57
N VAL A 224 24.92 -0.31 -7.37
CA VAL A 224 25.11 -1.52 -6.54
C VAL A 224 24.72 -1.27 -5.09
N PHE A 225 25.11 -0.12 -4.51
CA PHE A 225 24.68 0.25 -3.16
C PHE A 225 23.16 0.40 -3.05
N GLN A 226 22.51 0.92 -4.08
CA GLN A 226 21.05 0.99 -4.15
C GLN A 226 20.40 -0.40 -4.14
N GLU A 227 20.96 -1.36 -4.89
CA GLU A 227 20.44 -2.73 -4.96
C GLU A 227 20.55 -3.50 -3.65
N ILE A 228 21.60 -3.25 -2.84
CA ILE A 228 21.77 -3.86 -1.51
C ILE A 228 21.03 -3.12 -0.38
N GLY A 229 20.38 -1.99 -0.67
CA GLY A 229 19.62 -1.20 0.31
C GLY A 229 20.41 -0.13 1.07
N GLU A 230 21.70 0.06 0.77
CA GLU A 230 22.57 1.07 1.38
C GLU A 230 22.36 2.45 0.72
N LEU A 231 21.16 3.03 0.91
CA LEU A 231 20.69 4.20 0.16
C LEU A 231 21.52 5.47 0.41
N ASP A 232 22.03 5.68 1.63
CA ASP A 232 22.83 6.87 1.95
C ASP A 232 24.18 6.86 1.22
N THR A 233 24.82 5.68 1.17
CA THR A 233 26.07 5.48 0.42
C THR A 233 25.82 5.64 -1.08
N ALA A 234 24.71 5.10 -1.60
CA ALA A 234 24.32 5.28 -3.00
C ALA A 234 24.16 6.77 -3.37
N ILE A 235 23.54 7.57 -2.49
CA ILE A 235 23.40 9.03 -2.70
C ILE A 235 24.75 9.71 -2.80
N ILE A 236 25.71 9.35 -1.93
CA ILE A 236 27.07 9.93 -1.96
C ILE A 236 27.73 9.62 -3.30
N GLU A 237 27.72 8.36 -3.74
CA GLU A 237 28.34 7.93 -4.99
C GLU A 237 27.70 8.59 -6.22
N PHE A 238 26.37 8.72 -6.26
CA PHE A 238 25.70 9.44 -7.35
C PHE A 238 26.04 10.94 -7.36
N LYS A 239 26.17 11.58 -6.20
CA LYS A 239 26.60 12.99 -6.11
C LYS A 239 28.05 13.17 -6.58
N LEU A 240 28.94 12.24 -6.24
CA LEU A 240 30.32 12.23 -6.74
C LEU A 240 30.35 12.05 -8.26
N ALA A 241 29.56 11.12 -8.81
CA ALA A 241 29.43 10.94 -10.26
C ALA A 241 28.97 12.23 -10.96
N ILE A 242 27.98 12.93 -10.39
CA ILE A 242 27.48 14.23 -10.91
C ILE A 242 28.57 15.33 -10.82
N LYS A 243 29.31 15.38 -9.71
CA LYS A 243 30.40 16.36 -9.53
C LYS A 243 31.50 16.17 -10.56
N LEU A 244 31.84 14.93 -10.88
CA LEU A 244 32.86 14.57 -11.88
C LEU A 244 32.35 14.75 -13.32
N ASN A 245 31.05 14.50 -13.56
CA ASN A 245 30.42 14.73 -14.86
C ASN A 245 29.00 15.31 -14.71
N GLN A 246 28.90 16.62 -14.90
CA GLN A 246 27.64 17.36 -14.80
C GLN A 246 26.67 17.05 -15.97
N ASN A 247 27.14 16.42 -17.05
CA ASN A 247 26.33 16.06 -18.21
C ASN A 247 25.82 14.60 -18.15
N SER A 248 25.56 14.07 -16.94
CA SER A 248 25.13 12.68 -16.72
C SER A 248 23.64 12.58 -16.34
N PRO A 249 22.69 12.56 -17.29
CA PRO A 249 21.26 12.54 -16.99
C PRO A 249 20.84 11.30 -16.17
N LEU A 250 21.54 10.18 -16.36
CA LEU A 250 21.32 8.93 -15.63
C LEU A 250 21.60 9.07 -14.12
N SER A 251 22.64 9.80 -13.74
CA SER A 251 23.01 9.99 -12.32
C SER A 251 22.01 10.90 -11.62
N TYR A 252 21.61 12.00 -12.27
CA TYR A 252 20.54 12.87 -11.80
C TYR A 252 19.22 12.12 -11.63
N LYS A 253 18.83 11.30 -12.62
CA LYS A 253 17.63 10.46 -12.56
C LYS A 253 17.66 9.51 -11.36
N LYS A 254 18.78 8.79 -11.16
CA LYS A 254 18.92 7.83 -10.05
C LYS A 254 18.81 8.48 -8.68
N LEU A 255 19.41 9.65 -8.52
CA LEU A 255 19.29 10.44 -7.30
C LEU A 255 17.84 10.91 -7.06
N GLY A 256 17.14 11.33 -8.12
CA GLY A 256 15.71 11.63 -8.07
C GLY A 256 14.85 10.44 -7.62
N GLU A 257 15.13 9.22 -8.11
CA GLU A 257 14.42 7.99 -7.74
C GLU A 257 14.59 7.65 -6.25
N ILE A 258 15.81 7.75 -5.73
CA ILE A 258 16.07 7.46 -4.31
C ILE A 258 15.36 8.48 -3.40
N LEU A 259 15.42 9.77 -3.75
CA LEU A 259 14.77 10.83 -2.98
C LEU A 259 13.24 10.75 -3.03
N GLU A 260 12.68 10.31 -4.16
CA GLU A 260 11.25 10.00 -4.29
C GLU A 260 10.83 8.91 -3.30
N ASN A 261 11.60 7.81 -3.21
CA ASN A 261 11.33 6.72 -2.28
C ASN A 261 11.43 7.16 -0.81
N GLN A 262 12.31 8.13 -0.51
CA GLN A 262 12.40 8.77 0.81
C GLN A 262 11.31 9.83 1.07
N LYS A 263 10.34 10.00 0.16
CA LYS A 263 9.27 11.03 0.21
C LYS A 263 9.78 12.49 0.21
N LYS A 264 11.04 12.73 -0.17
CA LYS A 264 11.63 14.07 -0.31
C LYS A 264 11.31 14.65 -1.70
N LEU A 265 10.04 14.97 -1.92
CA LEU A 265 9.49 15.26 -3.25
C LEU A 265 10.12 16.48 -3.94
N ASP A 266 10.41 17.57 -3.22
CA ASP A 266 11.02 18.78 -3.83
C ASP A 266 12.45 18.54 -4.28
N ALA A 267 13.24 17.81 -3.50
CA ALA A 267 14.59 17.43 -3.87
C ALA A 267 14.57 16.48 -5.07
N ALA A 268 13.68 15.48 -5.07
CA ALA A 268 13.52 14.57 -6.20
C ALA A 268 13.15 15.32 -7.50
N ARG A 269 12.20 16.27 -7.41
CA ARG A 269 11.82 17.15 -8.52
C ARG A 269 13.01 17.92 -9.08
N HIS A 270 13.82 18.53 -8.21
CA HIS A 270 15.01 19.29 -8.62
C HIS A 270 15.96 18.43 -9.47
N TYR A 271 16.30 17.23 -9.01
CA TYR A 271 17.21 16.35 -9.73
C TYR A 271 16.62 15.81 -11.04
N TYR A 272 15.32 15.50 -11.10
CA TYR A 272 14.69 15.14 -12.37
C TYR A 272 14.67 16.30 -13.37
N GLN A 273 14.47 17.54 -12.90
CA GLN A 273 14.52 18.72 -13.76
C GLN A 273 15.93 18.93 -14.34
N LYS A 274 16.97 18.76 -13.52
CA LYS A 274 18.36 18.76 -14.00
C LYS A 274 18.64 17.66 -15.03
N ALA A 275 18.09 16.46 -14.83
CA ALA A 275 18.24 15.40 -15.83
C ALA A 275 17.56 15.76 -17.18
N ILE A 276 16.42 16.44 -17.15
CA ILE A 276 15.70 16.90 -18.34
C ILE A 276 16.41 18.09 -19.03
N GLU A 277 17.03 18.99 -18.26
CA GLU A 277 17.85 20.08 -18.83
C GLU A 277 19.00 19.52 -19.69
N ILE A 278 19.57 18.38 -19.27
CA ILE A 278 20.66 17.71 -20.00
C ILE A 278 20.11 16.86 -21.16
N GLN A 279 19.03 16.12 -20.92
CA GLN A 279 18.41 15.26 -21.93
C GLN A 279 16.90 15.57 -22.06
N PRO A 280 16.54 16.55 -22.91
CA PRO A 280 15.15 17.01 -23.03
C PRO A 280 14.18 15.96 -23.57
N ASP A 281 14.64 15.02 -24.40
CA ASP A 281 13.82 14.00 -25.06
C ASP A 281 13.53 12.75 -24.21
N ALA A 282 14.06 12.70 -22.97
CA ALA A 282 13.91 11.57 -22.06
C ALA A 282 12.50 11.47 -21.46
N TRP A 283 11.54 10.95 -22.24
CA TRP A 283 10.13 10.81 -21.85
C TRP A 283 9.92 10.07 -20.52
N ASN A 284 10.80 9.11 -20.18
CA ASN A 284 10.73 8.34 -18.94
C ASN A 284 11.02 9.22 -17.71
N ILE A 285 11.88 10.24 -17.83
CA ILE A 285 12.17 11.22 -16.77
C ILE A 285 11.02 12.22 -16.66
N HIS A 286 10.49 12.71 -17.79
CA HIS A 286 9.29 13.56 -17.79
C HIS A 286 8.09 12.88 -17.10
N ARG A 287 7.91 11.57 -17.31
CA ARG A 287 6.87 10.80 -16.63
C ARG A 287 7.06 10.80 -15.11
N LYS A 288 8.30 10.60 -14.63
CA LYS A 288 8.63 10.65 -13.20
C LYS A 288 8.39 12.05 -12.61
N LEU A 289 8.81 13.09 -13.32
CA LEU A 289 8.59 14.47 -12.91
C LEU A 289 7.10 14.80 -12.77
N ASN A 290 6.28 14.39 -13.75
CA ASN A 290 4.83 14.56 -13.72
C ASN A 290 4.19 13.83 -12.54
N GLN A 291 4.61 12.59 -12.25
CA GLN A 291 4.12 11.85 -11.07
C GLN A 291 4.40 12.59 -9.76
N ILE A 292 5.57 13.22 -9.63
CA ILE A 292 5.88 14.04 -8.45
C ILE A 292 5.01 15.30 -8.41
N MET A 293 4.83 16.00 -9.53
CA MET A 293 3.97 17.18 -9.58
C MET A 293 2.54 16.87 -9.14
N LEU A 294 1.99 15.71 -9.52
CA LEU A 294 0.69 15.25 -9.06
C LEU A 294 0.65 15.00 -7.55
N LYS A 295 1.66 14.29 -7.01
CA LYS A 295 1.79 14.06 -5.55
C LYS A 295 1.90 15.37 -4.76
N GLN A 296 2.44 16.43 -5.37
CA GLN A 296 2.53 17.77 -4.79
C GLN A 296 1.29 18.66 -5.04
N GLY A 297 0.26 18.16 -5.74
CA GLY A 297 -0.92 18.95 -6.11
C GLY A 297 -0.67 20.04 -7.17
N LYS A 298 0.48 20.01 -7.85
CA LYS A 298 0.89 21.02 -8.86
C LYS A 298 0.32 20.68 -10.24
N LEU A 299 -1.02 20.57 -10.33
CA LEU A 299 -1.76 20.08 -11.50
C LEU A 299 -1.51 20.90 -12.78
N LYS A 300 -1.54 22.24 -12.68
CA LYS A 300 -1.29 23.13 -13.83
C LYS A 300 0.11 22.94 -14.43
N GLN A 301 1.11 22.76 -13.58
CA GLN A 301 2.50 22.54 -14.02
C GLN A 301 2.65 21.17 -14.71
N ALA A 302 1.95 20.15 -14.21
CA ALA A 302 1.93 18.83 -14.85
C ALA A 302 1.33 18.88 -16.26
N ILE A 303 0.22 19.61 -16.46
CA ILE A 303 -0.38 19.79 -17.80
C ILE A 303 0.61 20.48 -18.75
N ILE A 304 1.31 21.53 -18.30
CA ILE A 304 2.32 22.22 -19.11
C ILE A 304 3.44 21.25 -19.49
N ALA A 305 3.94 20.45 -18.54
CA ALA A 305 4.97 19.45 -18.80
C ALA A 305 4.50 18.38 -19.79
N CYS A 306 3.26 17.88 -19.69
CA CYS A 306 2.67 16.97 -20.66
C CYS A 306 2.64 17.56 -22.08
N LYS A 307 2.26 18.84 -22.23
CA LYS A 307 2.27 19.53 -23.54
C LYS A 307 3.68 19.59 -24.14
N VAL A 308 4.72 19.78 -23.33
CA VAL A 308 6.12 19.71 -23.78
C VAL A 308 6.46 18.31 -24.29
N VAL A 309 6.11 17.26 -23.53
CA VAL A 309 6.34 15.87 -23.94
C VAL A 309 5.64 15.54 -25.26
N ILE A 310 4.39 16.00 -25.45
CA ILE A 310 3.64 15.79 -26.69
C ILE A 310 4.34 16.42 -27.89
N LYS A 311 4.90 17.63 -27.73
CA LYS A 311 5.68 18.29 -28.78
C LYS A 311 6.94 17.50 -29.15
N LEU A 312 7.61 16.90 -28.15
CA LEU A 312 8.83 16.12 -28.35
C LEU A 312 8.54 14.75 -28.98
N ASN A 313 7.46 14.09 -28.57
CA ASN A 313 7.08 12.78 -29.09
C ASN A 313 5.55 12.61 -29.15
N GLN A 314 5.00 12.78 -30.35
CA GLN A 314 3.57 12.74 -30.62
C GLN A 314 2.96 11.33 -30.55
N LYS A 315 3.78 10.26 -30.51
CA LYS A 315 3.31 8.87 -30.49
C LYS A 315 2.98 8.36 -29.08
N LEU A 316 3.22 9.16 -28.04
CA LEU A 316 2.99 8.76 -26.65
C LEU A 316 1.55 9.02 -26.22
N SER A 317 0.83 7.98 -25.81
CA SER A 317 -0.55 8.09 -25.31
C SER A 317 -0.65 8.54 -23.85
N TRP A 318 0.37 8.25 -23.03
CA TRP A 318 0.33 8.51 -21.59
C TRP A 318 0.19 9.99 -21.19
N PRO A 319 0.79 11.00 -21.89
CA PRO A 319 0.62 12.40 -21.50
C PRO A 319 -0.83 12.86 -21.67
N TYR A 320 -1.48 12.44 -22.75
CA TYR A 320 -2.89 12.69 -22.99
C TYR A 320 -3.78 12.02 -21.94
N LYS A 321 -3.51 10.76 -21.60
CA LYS A 321 -4.22 10.07 -20.51
C LYS A 321 -4.08 10.85 -19.20
N LEU A 322 -2.86 11.28 -18.87
CA LEU A 322 -2.61 12.01 -17.63
C LEU A 322 -3.31 13.38 -17.62
N MET A 323 -3.29 14.11 -18.74
CA MET A 323 -4.05 15.35 -18.86
C MET A 323 -5.55 15.10 -18.68
N GLY A 324 -6.10 14.04 -19.28
CA GLY A 324 -7.50 13.65 -19.09
C GLY A 324 -7.83 13.35 -17.63
N ASP A 325 -6.94 12.65 -16.92
CA ASP A 325 -7.11 12.36 -15.48
C ASP A 325 -7.15 13.66 -14.65
N ILE A 326 -6.28 14.63 -14.95
CA ILE A 326 -6.22 15.93 -14.26
C ILE A 326 -7.48 16.76 -14.56
N TYR A 327 -7.86 16.88 -15.83
CA TYR A 327 -9.05 17.63 -16.23
C TYR A 327 -10.33 17.03 -15.64
N GLN A 328 -10.45 15.70 -15.62
CA GLN A 328 -11.56 15.00 -14.98
C GLN A 328 -11.63 15.31 -13.48
N GLN A 329 -10.49 15.37 -12.77
CA GLN A 329 -10.45 15.73 -11.36
C GLN A 329 -10.92 17.17 -11.12
N ASN A 330 -10.63 18.08 -12.05
CA ASN A 330 -11.06 19.47 -12.01
C ASN A 330 -12.48 19.71 -12.56
N GLN A 331 -13.17 18.65 -13.03
CA GLN A 331 -14.48 18.74 -13.70
C GLN A 331 -14.46 19.53 -15.02
N GLU A 332 -13.30 19.64 -15.66
CA GLU A 332 -13.08 20.21 -16.99
C GLU A 332 -13.43 19.13 -18.04
N TRP A 333 -14.73 18.88 -18.24
CA TRP A 333 -15.22 17.71 -18.99
C TRP A 333 -14.86 17.73 -20.49
N ASP A 334 -14.87 18.90 -21.12
CA ASP A 334 -14.53 19.04 -22.54
C ASP A 334 -13.06 18.71 -22.82
N GLU A 335 -12.16 19.29 -22.03
CA GLU A 335 -10.73 19.05 -22.10
C GLU A 335 -10.40 17.60 -21.75
N ALA A 336 -11.09 17.02 -20.76
CA ALA A 336 -10.93 15.62 -20.39
C ALA A 336 -11.33 14.67 -21.53
N ALA A 337 -12.49 14.91 -22.16
CA ALA A 337 -12.97 14.10 -23.29
C ALA A 337 -12.01 14.18 -24.48
N LEU A 338 -11.53 15.38 -24.82
CA LEU A 338 -10.55 15.60 -25.88
C LEU A 338 -9.21 14.91 -25.60
N ALA A 339 -8.73 14.97 -24.36
CA ALA A 339 -7.48 14.34 -23.95
C ALA A 339 -7.59 12.81 -24.00
N TYR A 340 -8.64 12.21 -23.46
CA TYR A 340 -8.85 10.77 -23.54
C TYR A 340 -9.07 10.28 -24.98
N SER A 341 -9.80 11.03 -25.80
CA SER A 341 -9.98 10.72 -27.22
C SER A 341 -8.64 10.75 -27.98
N SER A 342 -7.79 11.73 -27.68
CA SER A 342 -6.43 11.82 -28.24
C SER A 342 -5.55 10.66 -27.80
N ALA A 343 -5.64 10.26 -26.53
CA ALA A 343 -4.95 9.08 -26.02
C ALA A 343 -5.40 7.79 -26.73
N LEU A 344 -6.69 7.62 -26.99
CA LEU A 344 -7.25 6.45 -27.70
C LEU A 344 -6.85 6.37 -29.17
N LYS A 345 -6.64 7.50 -29.85
CA LYS A 345 -6.10 7.51 -31.22
C LYS A 345 -4.70 6.87 -31.30
N LEU A 346 -3.91 7.01 -30.23
CA LEU A 346 -2.54 6.49 -30.14
C LEU A 346 -2.48 5.08 -29.51
N ALA A 347 -3.44 4.73 -28.67
CA ALA A 347 -3.52 3.43 -27.99
C ALA A 347 -4.97 2.92 -28.01
N THR A 348 -5.38 2.37 -29.15
CA THR A 348 -6.77 1.99 -29.44
C THR A 348 -7.27 0.78 -28.63
N ASN A 349 -6.36 -0.08 -28.14
CA ASN A 349 -6.70 -1.29 -27.39
C ASN A 349 -6.58 -1.10 -25.87
N GLN A 350 -7.14 -0.02 -25.32
CA GLN A 350 -7.19 0.23 -23.87
C GLN A 350 -8.64 0.37 -23.38
N ASP A 351 -9.18 -0.73 -22.84
CA ASP A 351 -10.52 -0.82 -22.24
C ASP A 351 -10.75 0.23 -21.14
N THR A 352 -9.79 0.37 -20.22
CA THR A 352 -9.87 1.34 -19.11
C THR A 352 -9.99 2.79 -19.58
N LEU A 353 -9.38 3.12 -20.72
CA LEU A 353 -9.41 4.46 -21.29
C LEU A 353 -10.74 4.73 -22.02
N HIS A 354 -11.32 3.73 -22.68
CA HIS A 354 -12.69 3.79 -23.19
C HIS A 354 -13.71 4.02 -22.07
N LYS A 355 -13.54 3.35 -20.92
CA LYS A 355 -14.38 3.59 -19.73
C LYS A 355 -14.25 5.02 -19.23
N LYS A 356 -13.01 5.53 -19.06
CA LYS A 356 -12.75 6.91 -18.62
C LYS A 356 -13.38 7.96 -19.55
N LEU A 357 -13.26 7.74 -20.88
CA LEU A 357 -13.93 8.59 -21.86
C LEU A 357 -15.45 8.53 -21.70
N GLY A 358 -16.01 7.32 -21.55
CA GLY A 358 -17.44 7.13 -21.32
C GLY A 358 -17.94 7.86 -20.07
N ASP A 359 -17.23 7.77 -18.95
CA ASP A 359 -17.59 8.46 -17.70
C ASP A 359 -17.67 9.98 -17.89
N VAL A 360 -16.68 10.57 -18.58
CA VAL A 360 -16.61 12.00 -18.84
C VAL A 360 -17.73 12.45 -19.78
N LEU A 361 -17.96 11.69 -20.87
CA LEU A 361 -19.05 11.97 -21.80
C LEU A 361 -20.42 11.89 -21.12
N GLN A 362 -20.59 10.93 -20.23
CA GLN A 362 -21.80 10.77 -19.44
C GLN A 362 -22.02 11.97 -18.50
N LYS A 363 -20.97 12.45 -17.81
CA LYS A 363 -21.04 13.66 -16.97
C LYS A 363 -21.32 14.93 -17.76
N LYS A 364 -20.89 14.99 -19.02
CA LYS A 364 -21.22 16.07 -19.97
C LYS A 364 -22.67 16.00 -20.49
N GLY A 365 -23.36 14.87 -20.28
CA GLY A 365 -24.71 14.63 -20.83
C GLY A 365 -24.73 14.04 -22.25
N LEU A 366 -23.57 13.71 -22.83
CA LEU A 366 -23.45 13.05 -24.14
C LEU A 366 -23.60 11.53 -23.98
N ILE A 367 -24.80 11.10 -23.59
CA ILE A 367 -25.04 9.72 -23.12
C ILE A 367 -24.86 8.68 -24.23
N GLU A 368 -25.25 8.97 -25.48
CA GLU A 368 -25.08 8.01 -26.60
C GLU A 368 -23.61 7.74 -26.93
N GLU A 369 -22.76 8.77 -26.86
CA GLU A 369 -21.32 8.65 -27.07
C GLU A 369 -20.65 7.91 -25.91
N ALA A 370 -21.16 8.11 -24.68
CA ALA A 370 -20.75 7.35 -23.51
C ALA A 370 -21.09 5.85 -23.66
N ILE A 371 -22.32 5.53 -24.08
CA ILE A 371 -22.77 4.15 -24.38
C ILE A 371 -21.85 3.49 -25.42
N ALA A 372 -21.55 4.20 -26.52
CA ALA A 372 -20.64 3.69 -27.55
C ALA A 372 -19.23 3.41 -26.99
N SER A 373 -18.74 4.27 -26.10
CA SER A 373 -17.44 4.11 -25.44
C SER A 373 -17.43 2.91 -24.48
N TYR A 374 -18.47 2.74 -23.65
CA TYR A 374 -18.60 1.59 -22.76
C TYR A 374 -18.70 0.26 -23.53
N LYS A 375 -19.46 0.22 -24.63
CA LYS A 375 -19.53 -0.97 -25.50
C LYS A 375 -18.17 -1.36 -26.08
N LYS A 376 -17.34 -0.38 -26.46
CA LYS A 376 -15.95 -0.64 -26.89
C LYS A 376 -15.11 -1.20 -25.75
N ALA A 377 -15.24 -0.67 -24.53
CA ALA A 377 -14.55 -1.20 -23.35
C ALA A 377 -14.92 -2.67 -23.09
N ILE A 378 -16.20 -3.02 -23.16
CA ILE A 378 -16.70 -4.40 -23.00
C ILE A 378 -16.17 -5.32 -24.11
N LYS A 379 -16.14 -4.85 -25.36
CA LYS A 379 -15.61 -5.64 -26.49
C LYS A 379 -14.14 -6.00 -26.30
N ILE A 380 -13.34 -5.10 -25.72
CA ILE A 380 -11.92 -5.34 -25.44
C ILE A 380 -11.75 -6.25 -24.22
N ASN A 381 -12.51 -6.01 -23.16
CA ASN A 381 -12.44 -6.77 -21.92
C ASN A 381 -13.86 -7.06 -21.37
N PRO A 382 -14.43 -8.24 -21.69
CA PRO A 382 -15.79 -8.61 -21.30
C PRO A 382 -15.92 -9.08 -19.84
N ASN A 383 -14.83 -9.13 -19.06
CA ASN A 383 -14.85 -9.65 -17.69
C ASN A 383 -14.86 -8.56 -16.62
N SER A 384 -15.14 -7.30 -16.98
CA SER A 384 -15.16 -6.16 -16.05
C SER A 384 -16.58 -5.72 -15.67
N CYS A 385 -16.97 -5.93 -14.42
CA CYS A 385 -18.28 -5.53 -13.89
C CYS A 385 -18.53 -4.02 -14.01
N TRP A 386 -17.47 -3.21 -13.93
CA TRP A 386 -17.54 -1.75 -13.99
C TRP A 386 -18.08 -1.25 -15.32
N TYR A 387 -17.77 -1.92 -16.42
CA TYR A 387 -18.19 -1.48 -17.76
C TYR A 387 -19.67 -1.77 -17.99
N TYR A 388 -20.13 -2.94 -17.56
CA TYR A 388 -21.55 -3.31 -17.58
C TYR A 388 -22.39 -2.42 -16.67
N GLY A 389 -21.89 -2.12 -15.45
CA GLY A 389 -22.58 -1.22 -14.53
C GLY A 389 -22.69 0.21 -15.09
N ALA A 390 -21.61 0.75 -15.65
CA ALA A 390 -21.62 2.09 -16.26
C ALA A 390 -22.53 2.17 -17.50
N LEU A 391 -22.53 1.12 -18.34
CA LEU A 391 -23.43 1.03 -19.48
C LEU A 391 -24.90 0.92 -19.05
N GLY A 392 -25.19 0.10 -18.04
CA GLY A 392 -26.53 -0.02 -17.46
C GLY A 392 -27.02 1.31 -16.88
N ASP A 393 -26.15 2.02 -16.15
CA ASP A 393 -26.43 3.35 -15.61
C ASP A 393 -26.73 4.38 -16.70
N ALA A 394 -25.96 4.39 -17.79
CA ALA A 394 -26.20 5.26 -18.93
C ALA A 394 -27.58 5.01 -19.57
N TYR A 395 -28.01 3.75 -19.69
CA TYR A 395 -29.37 3.42 -20.15
C TYR A 395 -30.46 3.82 -19.14
N VAL A 396 -30.21 3.69 -17.83
CA VAL A 396 -31.12 4.16 -16.78
C VAL A 396 -31.33 5.67 -16.85
N GLN A 397 -30.27 6.45 -17.11
CA GLN A 397 -30.35 7.90 -17.28
C GLN A 397 -31.21 8.30 -18.47
N GLN A 398 -31.23 7.49 -19.54
CA GLN A 398 -32.14 7.69 -20.67
C GLN A 398 -33.56 7.13 -20.45
N GLN A 399 -33.85 6.58 -19.27
CA GLN A 399 -35.09 5.85 -18.96
C GLN A 399 -35.36 4.62 -19.87
N LYS A 400 -34.32 4.11 -20.54
CA LYS A 400 -34.37 2.90 -21.39
C LYS A 400 -34.16 1.64 -20.52
N PHE A 401 -35.15 1.35 -19.67
CA PHE A 401 -35.01 0.32 -18.64
C PHE A 401 -34.84 -1.10 -19.20
N SER A 402 -35.52 -1.45 -20.30
CA SER A 402 -35.42 -2.76 -20.94
C SER A 402 -34.00 -3.09 -21.40
N GLU A 403 -33.28 -2.09 -21.90
CA GLU A 403 -31.91 -2.16 -22.38
C GLU A 403 -30.92 -2.15 -21.22
N ALA A 404 -31.22 -1.44 -20.12
CA ALA A 404 -30.38 -1.36 -18.94
C ALA A 404 -30.27 -2.71 -18.20
N ILE A 405 -31.41 -3.38 -17.97
CA ILE A 405 -31.51 -4.59 -17.13
C ILE A 405 -30.48 -5.67 -17.52
N PRO A 406 -30.33 -6.13 -18.78
CA PRO A 406 -29.37 -7.19 -19.10
C PRO A 406 -27.92 -6.84 -18.74
N TYR A 407 -27.51 -5.57 -18.90
CA TYR A 407 -26.16 -5.14 -18.52
C TYR A 407 -26.00 -5.04 -17.00
N LEU A 408 -27.01 -4.55 -16.28
CA LEU A 408 -27.01 -4.53 -14.82
C LEU A 408 -26.93 -5.96 -14.24
N ILE A 409 -27.70 -6.89 -14.79
CA ILE A 409 -27.64 -8.31 -14.40
C ILE A 409 -26.26 -8.92 -14.71
N GLN A 410 -25.67 -8.61 -15.86
CA GLN A 410 -24.32 -9.07 -16.19
C GLN A 410 -23.26 -8.48 -15.23
N ALA A 411 -23.42 -7.22 -14.82
CA ALA A 411 -22.57 -6.59 -13.81
C ALA A 411 -22.66 -7.35 -12.47
N LEU A 412 -23.88 -7.73 -12.04
CA LEU A 412 -24.07 -8.54 -10.83
C LEU A 412 -23.47 -9.95 -10.95
N LYS A 413 -23.59 -10.62 -12.11
CA LYS A 413 -22.96 -11.94 -12.35
C LYS A 413 -21.46 -11.91 -12.09
N LEU A 414 -20.78 -10.85 -12.54
CA LEU A 414 -19.37 -10.62 -12.29
C LEU A 414 -19.11 -10.21 -10.83
N ARG A 415 -19.93 -9.30 -10.30
CA ARG A 415 -19.79 -8.72 -8.95
C ARG A 415 -21.14 -8.61 -8.23
N PRO A 416 -21.52 -9.59 -7.38
CA PRO A 416 -22.82 -9.61 -6.72
C PRO A 416 -23.04 -8.49 -5.68
N ASP A 417 -21.97 -7.93 -5.12
CA ASP A 417 -21.96 -6.86 -4.12
C ASP A 417 -21.89 -5.45 -4.73
N TYR A 418 -22.25 -5.26 -6.01
CA TYR A 418 -22.09 -3.98 -6.69
C TYR A 418 -23.20 -2.98 -6.35
N ASP A 419 -23.00 -2.19 -5.30
CA ASP A 419 -23.99 -1.26 -4.71
C ASP A 419 -24.69 -0.32 -5.72
N GLU A 420 -23.95 0.28 -6.66
CA GLU A 420 -24.53 1.18 -7.66
C GLU A 420 -25.53 0.46 -8.57
N VAL A 421 -25.26 -0.80 -8.91
CA VAL A 421 -26.17 -1.63 -9.70
C VAL A 421 -27.40 -2.02 -8.89
N HIS A 422 -27.25 -2.31 -7.60
CA HIS A 422 -28.37 -2.56 -6.69
C HIS A 422 -29.35 -1.39 -6.65
N LYS A 423 -28.84 -0.15 -6.52
CA LYS A 423 -29.67 1.07 -6.56
C LYS A 423 -30.38 1.26 -7.89
N ASN A 424 -29.67 1.01 -9.00
CA ASN A 424 -30.27 1.13 -10.33
C ASN A 424 -31.40 0.11 -10.54
N ILE A 425 -31.26 -1.12 -10.04
CA ILE A 425 -32.33 -2.12 -10.08
C ILE A 425 -33.53 -1.69 -9.21
N GLU A 426 -33.29 -1.23 -7.98
CA GLU A 426 -34.34 -0.71 -7.09
C GLU A 426 -35.11 0.46 -7.73
N TYR A 427 -34.37 1.39 -8.34
CA TYR A 427 -34.93 2.52 -9.07
C TYR A 427 -35.78 2.07 -10.26
N ILE A 428 -35.29 1.13 -11.08
CA ILE A 428 -36.05 0.58 -12.21
C ILE A 428 -37.35 -0.05 -11.73
N LEU A 429 -37.31 -0.91 -10.70
CA LEU A 429 -38.50 -1.58 -10.16
C LEU A 429 -39.53 -0.57 -9.64
N THR A 430 -39.07 0.45 -8.92
CA THR A 430 -39.91 1.54 -8.42
C THR A 430 -40.57 2.31 -9.56
N LYS A 431 -39.81 2.65 -10.62
CA LYS A 431 -40.32 3.37 -11.79
C LYS A 431 -41.26 2.55 -12.66
N GLN A 432 -41.13 1.23 -12.65
CA GLN A 432 -42.06 0.30 -13.28
C GLN A 432 -43.33 0.07 -12.44
N GLY A 433 -43.48 0.72 -11.28
CA GLY A 433 -44.63 0.52 -10.38
C GLY A 433 -44.60 -0.79 -9.59
N ARG A 434 -43.49 -1.55 -9.63
CA ARG A 434 -43.33 -2.84 -8.94
C ARG A 434 -42.85 -2.63 -7.50
N GLN A 435 -43.64 -1.93 -6.69
CA GLN A 435 -43.25 -1.53 -5.32
C GLN A 435 -42.92 -2.73 -4.42
N ASP A 436 -43.69 -3.81 -4.51
CA ASP A 436 -43.42 -5.04 -3.74
C ASP A 436 -42.08 -5.66 -4.11
N ALA A 437 -41.79 -5.75 -5.42
CA ALA A 437 -40.52 -6.28 -5.91
C ALA A 437 -39.34 -5.38 -5.54
N ALA A 438 -39.51 -4.06 -5.58
CA ALA A 438 -38.50 -3.10 -5.13
C ALA A 438 -38.20 -3.27 -3.63
N SER A 439 -39.24 -3.45 -2.81
CA SER A 439 -39.11 -3.68 -1.38
C SER A 439 -38.40 -5.00 -1.07
N ILE A 440 -38.79 -6.08 -1.75
CA ILE A 440 -38.13 -7.40 -1.64
C ILE A 440 -36.67 -7.31 -2.10
N TRP A 441 -36.38 -6.57 -3.17
CA TRP A 441 -35.02 -6.37 -3.64
C TRP A 441 -34.16 -5.62 -2.63
N SER A 442 -34.66 -4.51 -2.10
CA SER A 442 -33.96 -3.66 -1.13
C SER A 442 -33.66 -4.39 0.19
N LEU A 443 -34.57 -5.27 0.63
CA LEU A 443 -34.46 -5.97 1.91
C LEU A 443 -33.77 -7.35 1.80
N GLU A 444 -34.01 -8.08 0.71
CA GLU A 444 -33.64 -9.49 0.59
C GLU A 444 -32.71 -9.78 -0.60
N GLU A 445 -32.49 -8.81 -1.48
CA GLU A 445 -31.69 -8.92 -2.71
C GLU A 445 -32.16 -10.06 -3.63
N LYS A 446 -33.47 -10.34 -3.59
CA LYS A 446 -34.13 -11.33 -4.44
C LYS A 446 -34.63 -10.65 -5.71
N LEU A 447 -34.16 -11.15 -6.84
CA LEU A 447 -34.61 -10.67 -8.14
C LEU A 447 -36.05 -11.10 -8.41
N PRO A 448 -36.81 -10.30 -9.18
CA PRO A 448 -38.14 -10.71 -9.64
C PRO A 448 -38.09 -12.03 -10.43
N LEU A 449 -39.11 -12.88 -10.25
CA LEU A 449 -39.18 -14.20 -10.89
C LEU A 449 -39.09 -14.14 -12.41
N ASP A 450 -39.78 -13.20 -13.05
CA ASP A 450 -39.74 -12.96 -14.49
C ASP A 450 -38.33 -12.58 -14.99
N TRP A 451 -37.55 -11.87 -14.18
CA TRP A 451 -36.16 -11.55 -14.51
C TRP A 451 -35.25 -12.77 -14.28
N LEU A 452 -35.52 -13.56 -13.24
CA LEU A 452 -34.80 -14.81 -13.00
C LEU A 452 -34.94 -15.76 -14.19
N GLU A 453 -36.17 -16.04 -14.60
CA GLU A 453 -36.49 -16.89 -15.75
C GLU A 453 -35.82 -16.39 -17.04
N LYS A 454 -35.88 -15.08 -17.29
CA LYS A 454 -35.36 -14.49 -18.52
C LYS A 454 -33.84 -14.47 -18.61
N PHE A 455 -33.14 -14.12 -17.52
CA PHE A 455 -31.71 -13.79 -17.59
C PHE A 455 -30.78 -14.88 -17.05
N PHE A 456 -31.31 -15.84 -16.29
CA PHE A 456 -30.45 -16.76 -15.56
C PHE A 456 -30.37 -18.17 -16.14
N LYS A 457 -31.17 -18.51 -17.18
CA LYS A 457 -31.13 -19.78 -17.94
C LYS A 457 -30.45 -20.89 -17.11
N LEU A 458 -31.07 -21.21 -15.98
CA LEU A 458 -30.44 -22.03 -14.96
C LEU A 458 -29.94 -23.33 -15.61
N THR A 459 -28.62 -23.55 -15.63
CA THR A 459 -28.03 -24.66 -16.38
C THR A 459 -28.13 -25.94 -15.56
N GLY A 460 -29.03 -26.86 -15.93
CA GLY A 460 -29.37 -28.06 -15.17
C GLY A 460 -30.64 -27.90 -14.31
N ASP A 461 -31.02 -28.94 -13.57
CA ASP A 461 -32.22 -29.05 -12.73
C ASP A 461 -32.23 -28.10 -11.49
N TRP A 462 -31.83 -26.83 -11.63
CA TRP A 462 -31.80 -25.90 -10.51
C TRP A 462 -33.19 -25.34 -10.22
N GLU A 463 -33.67 -25.60 -9.00
CA GLU A 463 -34.89 -25.04 -8.44
C GLU A 463 -34.55 -24.07 -7.30
N ILE A 464 -35.36 -23.04 -7.10
CA ILE A 464 -35.28 -22.15 -5.93
C ILE A 464 -36.33 -22.62 -4.93
N ILE A 465 -35.87 -23.13 -3.78
CA ILE A 465 -36.73 -23.70 -2.74
C ILE A 465 -36.63 -22.92 -1.43
N SER A 466 -37.58 -23.20 -0.53
CA SER A 466 -37.53 -22.83 0.89
C SER A 466 -37.16 -24.07 1.70
N SER A 467 -36.32 -23.91 2.73
CA SER A 467 -35.93 -25.04 3.61
C SER A 467 -37.11 -25.74 4.27
N SER A 468 -38.24 -25.05 4.45
CA SER A 468 -39.46 -25.59 5.06
C SER A 468 -40.33 -26.45 4.13
N LEU A 469 -40.09 -26.42 2.81
CA LEU A 469 -40.94 -27.10 1.81
C LEU A 469 -40.31 -28.38 1.26
N GLU A 470 -39.03 -28.63 1.53
CA GLU A 470 -38.29 -29.75 0.98
C GLU A 470 -38.16 -30.87 2.02
N SER A 471 -38.65 -32.07 1.68
CA SER A 471 -38.66 -33.22 2.60
C SER A 471 -37.26 -33.68 3.04
N ASN A 472 -36.24 -33.43 2.21
CA ASN A 472 -34.86 -33.83 2.46
C ASN A 472 -34.08 -32.84 3.36
N ILE A 473 -34.69 -31.70 3.72
CA ILE A 473 -34.08 -30.70 4.61
C ILE A 473 -34.80 -30.78 5.95
N ILE A 474 -34.04 -31.00 7.03
CA ILE A 474 -34.59 -31.04 8.38
C ILE A 474 -34.53 -29.62 8.96
N GLN A 475 -35.69 -29.03 9.22
CA GLN A 475 -35.80 -27.73 9.87
C GLN A 475 -36.15 -27.90 11.36
N ILE A 476 -35.31 -27.37 12.25
CA ILE A 476 -35.56 -27.36 13.69
C ILE A 476 -35.86 -25.94 14.13
N LYS A 477 -37.10 -25.69 14.55
CA LYS A 477 -37.58 -24.39 15.03
C LYS A 477 -37.12 -24.17 16.46
N ILE A 478 -36.53 -23.01 16.74
CA ILE A 478 -35.90 -22.71 18.03
C ILE A 478 -36.61 -21.56 18.72
N TYR A 479 -36.82 -20.46 18.00
CA TYR A 479 -37.59 -19.32 18.50
C TYR A 479 -38.82 -19.11 17.63
N PRO A 480 -40.03 -19.18 18.19
CA PRO A 480 -41.26 -18.95 17.44
C PRO A 480 -41.41 -17.48 17.05
N GLU A 481 -42.33 -17.22 16.11
CA GLU A 481 -42.74 -15.85 15.82
C GLU A 481 -43.32 -15.17 17.06
N MET A 482 -42.91 -13.93 17.32
CA MET A 482 -43.26 -13.23 18.55
C MET A 482 -43.67 -11.78 18.26
N PRO A 483 -44.89 -11.35 18.65
CA PRO A 483 -45.26 -9.95 18.57
C PRO A 483 -44.47 -9.14 19.59
N VAL A 484 -43.91 -8.01 19.15
CA VAL A 484 -43.19 -7.06 19.98
C VAL A 484 -43.80 -5.68 19.83
N THR A 485 -43.92 -4.97 20.93
CA THR A 485 -44.32 -3.56 20.96
C THR A 485 -43.09 -2.72 21.27
N PHE A 486 -42.87 -1.66 20.51
CA PHE A 486 -41.77 -0.72 20.70
C PHE A 486 -42.26 0.59 21.30
N PHE A 487 -41.47 1.13 22.22
CA PHE A 487 -41.57 2.51 22.64
C PHE A 487 -40.94 3.40 21.57
N VAL A 488 -41.67 4.44 21.18
CA VAL A 488 -41.18 5.42 20.19
C VAL A 488 -39.97 6.18 20.73
N SER A 489 -39.03 6.47 19.84
CA SER A 489 -37.90 7.34 20.14
C SER A 489 -38.37 8.76 20.43
N GLN A 490 -37.69 9.47 21.33
CA GLN A 490 -38.00 10.87 21.65
C GLN A 490 -37.04 11.82 20.92
N THR A 491 -37.54 12.99 20.52
CA THR A 491 -36.75 14.04 19.86
C THR A 491 -37.28 15.41 20.24
N ILE A 492 -36.48 16.44 19.98
CA ILE A 492 -36.89 17.85 20.02
C ILE A 492 -37.57 18.30 18.71
N ASP A 493 -37.52 17.49 17.65
CA ASP A 493 -38.17 17.79 16.38
C ASP A 493 -39.70 17.74 16.51
N ALA A 494 -40.39 18.63 15.80
CA ALA A 494 -41.85 18.69 15.81
C ALA A 494 -42.52 17.42 15.25
N LYS A 495 -41.83 16.66 14.39
CA LYS A 495 -42.33 15.43 13.78
C LYS A 495 -41.32 14.29 13.96
N LEU A 496 -41.84 13.12 14.32
CA LEU A 496 -41.04 11.90 14.43
C LEU A 496 -40.60 11.41 13.05
N HIS A 497 -39.32 11.07 12.92
CA HIS A 497 -38.78 10.51 11.68
C HIS A 497 -39.46 9.17 11.36
N PRO A 498 -39.80 8.87 10.08
CA PRO A 498 -40.48 7.63 9.68
C PRO A 498 -39.86 6.36 10.23
N SER A 499 -38.52 6.29 10.31
CA SER A 499 -37.76 5.16 10.86
C SER A 499 -38.11 4.77 12.30
N PHE A 500 -38.78 5.64 13.08
CA PHE A 500 -39.14 5.40 14.49
C PHE A 500 -40.65 5.34 14.73
N GLN A 501 -41.48 5.33 13.68
CA GLN A 501 -42.94 5.33 13.79
C GLN A 501 -43.53 3.92 14.02
N GLU A 502 -42.76 2.86 13.74
CA GLU A 502 -43.19 1.46 13.89
C GLU A 502 -43.44 1.10 15.37
N LYS A 503 -44.71 0.94 15.79
CA LYS A 503 -45.04 0.62 17.19
C LYS A 503 -45.16 -0.88 17.48
N LYS A 504 -45.47 -1.67 16.46
CA LYS A 504 -45.68 -3.12 16.59
C LYS A 504 -44.97 -3.82 15.44
N LEU A 505 -44.24 -4.87 15.78
CA LEU A 505 -43.53 -5.72 14.84
C LEU A 505 -43.75 -7.18 15.22
N LYS A 506 -43.96 -8.05 14.23
CA LYS A 506 -43.92 -9.49 14.44
C LYS A 506 -42.51 -9.97 14.13
N LEU A 507 -41.78 -10.39 15.16
CA LEU A 507 -40.49 -11.04 14.97
C LEU A 507 -40.69 -12.37 14.27
N VAL A 508 -39.76 -12.66 13.38
CA VAL A 508 -39.74 -13.81 12.50
C VAL A 508 -39.19 -15.03 13.23
N GLU A 509 -39.64 -16.20 12.83
CA GLU A 509 -39.19 -17.46 13.41
C GLU A 509 -37.69 -17.68 13.18
N ALA A 510 -36.97 -18.13 14.21
CA ALA A 510 -35.57 -18.53 14.10
C ALA A 510 -35.44 -20.05 14.21
N PHE A 511 -34.66 -20.63 13.30
CA PHE A 511 -34.53 -22.07 13.12
C PHE A 511 -33.12 -22.44 12.67
N ILE A 512 -32.79 -23.72 12.67
CA ILE A 512 -31.65 -24.27 11.92
C ILE A 512 -32.17 -25.18 10.81
N ALA A 513 -31.52 -25.14 9.65
CA ALA A 513 -31.75 -26.07 8.55
C ALA A 513 -30.56 -27.03 8.46
N ILE A 514 -30.82 -28.34 8.50
CA ILE A 514 -29.83 -29.40 8.33
C ILE A 514 -30.01 -29.97 6.93
N ILE A 515 -28.96 -29.85 6.13
CA ILE A 515 -28.97 -30.20 4.70
C ILE A 515 -27.95 -31.33 4.49
N PRO A 516 -28.40 -32.57 4.34
CA PRO A 516 -27.54 -33.71 4.02
C PRO A 516 -26.80 -33.46 2.70
N GLU A 517 -25.48 -33.74 2.69
CA GLU A 517 -24.62 -33.52 1.51
C GLU A 517 -24.71 -32.09 0.93
N GLY A 518 -25.11 -31.13 1.78
CA GLY A 518 -25.34 -29.74 1.43
C GLY A 518 -24.05 -28.98 1.11
N ARG A 519 -24.19 -27.95 0.29
CA ARG A 519 -23.09 -27.08 -0.14
C ARG A 519 -23.31 -25.64 0.28
N GLY A 520 -22.24 -25.01 0.72
CA GLY A 520 -22.19 -23.57 0.99
C GLY A 520 -21.23 -22.91 0.02
N CYS A 521 -21.71 -21.92 -0.73
CA CYS A 521 -20.92 -21.17 -1.71
C CYS A 521 -20.90 -19.68 -1.35
N VAL A 522 -19.75 -19.03 -1.44
CA VAL A 522 -19.53 -17.63 -1.08
C VAL A 522 -18.84 -16.89 -2.23
N LYS A 523 -19.38 -15.75 -2.63
CA LYS A 523 -18.77 -14.88 -3.64
C LYS A 523 -18.95 -13.42 -3.25
N LEU A 524 -17.84 -12.76 -2.89
CA LEU A 524 -17.80 -11.34 -2.49
C LEU A 524 -18.85 -10.99 -1.41
N GLY A 525 -18.91 -11.81 -0.36
CA GLY A 525 -19.87 -11.67 0.75
C GLY A 525 -21.20 -12.39 0.50
N THR A 526 -21.74 -12.38 -0.72
CA THR A 526 -22.98 -13.11 -1.04
C THR A 526 -22.81 -14.61 -0.78
N THR A 527 -23.80 -15.25 -0.17
CA THR A 527 -23.78 -16.68 0.18
C THR A 527 -24.95 -17.43 -0.43
N ALA A 528 -24.67 -18.57 -1.04
CA ALA A 528 -25.65 -19.51 -1.58
C ALA A 528 -25.54 -20.84 -0.86
N VAL A 529 -26.67 -21.30 -0.32
CA VAL A 529 -26.83 -22.61 0.29
C VAL A 529 -27.53 -23.51 -0.71
N ILE A 530 -26.92 -24.64 -1.01
CA ILE A 530 -27.34 -25.51 -2.12
C ILE A 530 -27.52 -26.93 -1.60
N SER A 531 -28.65 -27.55 -1.91
CA SER A 531 -28.92 -28.96 -1.58
C SER A 531 -28.08 -29.93 -2.43
N SER A 532 -28.16 -31.22 -2.09
CA SER A 532 -27.47 -32.30 -2.79
C SER A 532 -27.95 -32.49 -4.23
N ASP A 533 -29.21 -32.17 -4.52
CA ASP A 533 -29.88 -32.25 -5.82
C ASP A 533 -29.81 -30.93 -6.62
N ASN A 534 -28.89 -30.03 -6.27
CA ASN A 534 -28.68 -28.73 -6.95
C ASN A 534 -29.85 -27.74 -6.85
N LYS A 535 -30.59 -27.72 -5.73
CA LYS A 535 -31.58 -26.67 -5.47
C LYS A 535 -31.00 -25.58 -4.56
N LEU A 536 -31.32 -24.31 -4.84
CA LEU A 536 -30.95 -23.18 -4.00
C LEU A 536 -31.91 -23.04 -2.84
N VAL A 537 -31.40 -23.16 -1.62
CA VAL A 537 -32.16 -23.00 -0.38
C VAL A 537 -32.18 -21.51 0.00
N SER A 538 -33.20 -20.80 -0.48
CA SER A 538 -33.18 -19.34 -0.61
C SER A 538 -33.37 -18.56 0.69
N ASP A 539 -34.05 -19.16 1.67
CA ASP A 539 -34.39 -18.59 2.98
C ASP A 539 -33.22 -18.60 3.98
N VAL A 540 -32.22 -19.47 3.75
CA VAL A 540 -30.97 -19.52 4.54
C VAL A 540 -29.73 -19.02 3.79
N SER A 541 -29.87 -18.67 2.51
CA SER A 541 -28.84 -17.99 1.69
C SER A 541 -28.84 -16.47 1.94
N THR A 542 -27.73 -15.73 1.75
CA THR A 542 -27.70 -14.26 1.95
C THR A 542 -27.17 -13.49 0.73
N GLY A 543 -27.65 -12.26 0.53
CA GLY A 543 -27.38 -11.45 -0.68
C GLY A 543 -28.03 -12.02 -1.95
N CYS A 544 -27.54 -11.63 -3.13
CA CYS A 544 -27.96 -12.14 -4.44
C CYS A 544 -27.56 -13.61 -4.73
N ALA A 545 -28.02 -14.56 -3.94
CA ALA A 545 -27.63 -15.97 -4.05
C ALA A 545 -27.97 -16.61 -5.42
N THR A 546 -29.05 -16.16 -6.06
CA THR A 546 -29.45 -16.58 -7.42
C THR A 546 -28.39 -16.26 -8.47
N VAL A 547 -27.65 -15.17 -8.27
CA VAL A 547 -26.55 -14.77 -9.16
C VAL A 547 -25.37 -15.74 -9.03
N ILE A 548 -25.11 -16.28 -7.83
CA ILE A 548 -24.03 -17.25 -7.62
C ILE A 548 -24.30 -18.54 -8.41
N ILE A 549 -25.49 -19.13 -8.24
CA ILE A 549 -25.84 -20.41 -8.88
C ILE A 549 -25.95 -20.29 -10.41
N SER A 550 -26.14 -19.08 -10.92
CA SER A 550 -26.20 -18.83 -12.35
C SER A 550 -24.85 -18.68 -13.05
N SER A 551 -23.78 -18.70 -12.26
CA SER A 551 -22.43 -18.72 -12.81
C SER A 551 -22.25 -20.00 -13.62
N SER A 552 -21.79 -19.88 -14.86
CA SER A 552 -21.50 -21.04 -15.72
C SER A 552 -20.42 -21.96 -15.13
N GLN A 553 -19.66 -21.49 -14.16
CA GLN A 553 -18.71 -22.27 -13.39
C GLN A 553 -18.73 -21.82 -11.93
N LEU A 554 -19.20 -22.68 -11.04
CA LEU A 554 -19.00 -22.50 -9.60
C LEU A 554 -17.53 -22.81 -9.24
N PRO A 555 -16.99 -22.24 -8.15
CA PRO A 555 -15.64 -22.60 -7.68
C PRO A 555 -15.53 -24.12 -7.42
N PRO A 556 -14.31 -24.68 -7.44
CA PRO A 556 -14.12 -26.10 -7.12
C PRO A 556 -14.60 -26.42 -5.71
N ILE A 557 -15.20 -27.60 -5.54
CA ILE A 557 -15.75 -28.04 -4.27
C ILE A 557 -14.63 -28.47 -3.32
N TYR A 558 -14.66 -27.95 -2.10
CA TYR A 558 -13.88 -28.43 -0.97
C TYR A 558 -14.74 -29.34 -0.09
N TYR A 559 -14.37 -30.62 0.00
CA TYR A 559 -15.14 -31.65 0.68
C TYR A 559 -14.78 -31.73 2.16
N ILE A 560 -15.80 -31.77 3.01
CA ILE A 560 -15.67 -31.88 4.46
C ILE A 560 -16.59 -33.00 4.93
N ASN A 561 -16.04 -34.18 5.23
CA ASN A 561 -16.82 -35.34 5.69
C ASN A 561 -17.18 -35.23 7.20
N LYS A 562 -17.84 -34.14 7.58
CA LYS A 562 -18.20 -33.79 8.97
C LYS A 562 -19.48 -32.95 9.03
N ASN A 563 -19.99 -32.70 10.24
CA ASN A 563 -21.10 -31.78 10.48
C ASN A 563 -20.57 -30.33 10.51
N VAL A 564 -21.01 -29.51 9.57
CA VAL A 564 -20.45 -28.18 9.35
C VAL A 564 -21.51 -27.11 9.55
N ALA A 565 -21.31 -26.22 10.53
CA ALA A 565 -22.11 -25.02 10.69
C ALA A 565 -21.72 -23.95 9.67
N PHE A 566 -22.66 -23.48 8.86
CA PHE A 566 -22.44 -22.43 7.87
C PHE A 566 -22.96 -21.07 8.36
N LEU A 567 -22.04 -20.23 8.83
CA LEU A 567 -22.32 -18.94 9.45
C LEU A 567 -21.88 -17.74 8.60
N SER A 568 -21.19 -17.96 7.47
CA SER A 568 -20.80 -16.90 6.55
C SER A 568 -22.04 -16.14 6.04
N THR A 569 -21.97 -14.80 6.04
CA THR A 569 -23.04 -13.89 5.57
C THR A 569 -22.45 -12.72 4.78
N LYS A 570 -23.30 -12.00 4.04
CA LYS A 570 -22.93 -10.82 3.23
C LYS A 570 -22.14 -9.75 3.98
N TRP A 571 -22.52 -9.45 5.22
CA TRP A 571 -21.96 -8.30 5.95
C TRP A 571 -21.13 -8.69 7.19
N GLY A 572 -21.15 -9.98 7.57
CA GLY A 572 -20.66 -10.46 8.86
C GLY A 572 -19.18 -10.21 9.16
N GLU A 573 -18.31 -10.19 8.14
CA GLU A 573 -16.85 -10.25 8.38
C GLU A 573 -16.15 -8.90 8.60
N LYS A 574 -16.73 -7.78 8.17
CA LYS A 574 -16.03 -6.46 8.19
C LYS A 574 -16.54 -5.52 9.26
N ASN A 575 -17.79 -5.67 9.67
CA ASN A 575 -18.50 -4.71 10.50
C ASN A 575 -18.85 -5.33 11.85
N TYR A 576 -18.50 -4.64 12.94
CA TYR A 576 -18.73 -5.12 14.30
C TYR A 576 -20.20 -5.47 14.59
N PHE A 577 -21.16 -4.66 14.13
CA PHE A 577 -22.58 -4.94 14.29
C PHE A 577 -22.97 -6.27 13.63
N HIS A 578 -22.62 -6.43 12.35
CA HIS A 578 -22.96 -7.61 11.58
C HIS A 578 -22.24 -8.86 12.09
N TRP A 579 -21.01 -8.73 12.60
CA TRP A 579 -20.36 -9.86 13.27
C TRP A 579 -21.14 -10.30 14.51
N MET A 580 -21.51 -9.37 15.38
CA MET A 580 -22.20 -9.69 16.64
C MET A 580 -23.60 -10.27 16.40
N PHE A 581 -24.36 -9.73 15.44
CA PHE A 581 -25.74 -10.14 15.19
C PHE A 581 -25.90 -11.21 14.10
N ASP A 582 -25.11 -11.16 13.01
CA ASP A 582 -25.23 -12.09 11.88
C ASP A 582 -24.31 -13.32 11.99
N ALA A 583 -23.34 -13.34 12.92
CA ALA A 583 -22.49 -14.51 13.17
C ALA A 583 -22.56 -14.99 14.62
N VAL A 584 -22.14 -14.16 15.58
CA VAL A 584 -22.04 -14.55 17.00
C VAL A 584 -23.40 -14.93 17.57
N ALA A 585 -24.42 -14.10 17.42
CA ALA A 585 -25.75 -14.40 17.96
C ALA A 585 -26.36 -15.67 17.36
N ARG A 586 -26.16 -15.93 16.07
CA ARG A 586 -26.68 -17.13 15.38
C ARG A 586 -26.08 -18.44 15.90
N ILE A 587 -24.97 -18.41 16.65
CA ILE A 587 -24.43 -19.59 17.32
C ILE A 587 -25.33 -20.06 18.47
N ASP A 588 -26.13 -19.17 19.07
CA ASP A 588 -27.14 -19.57 20.06
C ASP A 588 -28.14 -20.57 19.48
N LEU A 589 -28.52 -20.39 18.20
CA LEU A 589 -29.42 -21.30 17.52
C LEU A 589 -28.82 -22.71 17.43
N LEU A 590 -27.52 -22.82 17.18
CA LEU A 590 -26.83 -24.12 17.14
C LEU A 590 -26.77 -24.75 18.54
N ARG A 591 -26.44 -23.97 19.57
CA ARG A 591 -26.28 -24.43 20.96
C ARG A 591 -27.57 -24.91 21.63
N ARG A 592 -28.73 -24.52 21.09
CA ARG A 592 -30.04 -24.94 21.58
C ARG A 592 -30.55 -26.24 20.96
N THR A 593 -29.68 -26.94 20.24
CA THR A 593 -29.98 -28.22 19.60
C THR A 593 -28.92 -29.25 19.99
N ASP A 594 -29.29 -30.52 19.94
CA ASP A 594 -28.35 -31.64 20.19
C ASP A 594 -27.47 -31.97 18.97
N VAL A 595 -27.43 -31.07 17.98
CA VAL A 595 -26.66 -31.28 16.74
C VAL A 595 -25.19 -30.99 17.01
N GLU A 596 -24.35 -32.02 16.95
CA GLU A 596 -22.90 -31.88 17.10
C GLU A 596 -22.30 -31.12 15.90
N ILE A 597 -21.50 -30.10 16.20
CA ILE A 597 -20.80 -29.27 15.20
C ILE A 597 -19.29 -29.51 15.26
N ASP A 598 -18.76 -30.07 14.17
CA ASP A 598 -17.32 -30.33 14.02
C ASP A 598 -16.54 -29.11 13.55
N LYS A 599 -17.10 -28.37 12.58
CA LYS A 599 -16.46 -27.22 11.93
C LYS A 599 -17.43 -26.06 11.74
N PHE A 600 -16.90 -24.84 11.78
CA PHE A 600 -17.63 -23.60 11.56
C PHE A 600 -17.07 -22.88 10.32
N ILE A 601 -17.96 -22.55 9.39
CA ILE A 601 -17.62 -21.75 8.20
C ILE A 601 -18.01 -20.31 8.47
N LEU A 602 -17.01 -19.45 8.55
CA LEU A 602 -17.14 -18.02 8.83
C LEU A 602 -16.47 -17.20 7.72
N GLY A 603 -16.77 -15.91 7.65
CA GLY A 603 -15.98 -14.99 6.83
C GLY A 603 -14.55 -14.79 7.38
N SER A 604 -13.88 -13.73 6.96
CA SER A 604 -12.54 -13.40 7.49
C SER A 604 -12.55 -13.16 9.02
N CYS A 605 -11.67 -13.84 9.76
CA CYS A 605 -11.58 -13.75 11.22
C CYS A 605 -10.33 -12.98 11.70
N GLU A 606 -9.95 -11.91 11.00
CA GLU A 606 -8.65 -11.22 11.26
C GLU A 606 -8.66 -10.18 12.40
N LYS A 607 -9.82 -9.60 12.71
CA LYS A 607 -9.94 -8.51 13.69
C LYS A 607 -9.96 -9.04 15.13
N ASN A 608 -9.53 -8.21 16.09
CA ASN A 608 -9.48 -8.58 17.51
C ASN A 608 -10.84 -9.06 18.04
N PHE A 609 -11.91 -8.33 17.72
CA PHE A 609 -13.26 -8.69 18.17
C PHE A 609 -13.75 -10.04 17.59
N HIS A 610 -13.23 -10.49 16.45
CA HIS A 610 -13.52 -11.84 15.95
C HIS A 610 -12.96 -12.87 16.93
N ARG A 611 -11.66 -12.78 17.21
CA ARG A 611 -10.96 -13.72 18.11
C ARG A 611 -11.57 -13.72 19.52
N GLU A 612 -11.77 -12.54 20.10
CA GLU A 612 -12.32 -12.40 21.47
C GLU A 612 -13.74 -12.99 21.58
N SER A 613 -14.58 -12.80 20.55
CA SER A 613 -15.92 -13.37 20.55
C SER A 613 -15.93 -14.90 20.38
N LEU A 614 -15.04 -15.45 19.56
CA LEU A 614 -14.90 -16.89 19.35
C LEU A 614 -14.35 -17.58 20.59
N GLU A 615 -13.40 -16.94 21.28
CA GLU A 615 -12.88 -17.37 22.57
C GLU A 615 -13.98 -17.36 23.64
N ALA A 616 -14.79 -16.30 23.72
CA ALA A 616 -15.94 -16.26 24.62
C ALA A 616 -16.96 -17.38 24.34
N LEU A 617 -17.05 -17.82 23.09
CA LEU A 617 -17.86 -18.95 22.64
C LEU A 617 -17.17 -20.31 22.84
N GLY A 618 -15.91 -20.37 23.29
CA GLY A 618 -15.16 -21.62 23.41
C GLY A 618 -14.95 -22.34 22.09
N ILE A 619 -14.94 -21.62 20.96
CA ILE A 619 -14.69 -22.20 19.63
C ILE A 619 -13.19 -22.09 19.36
N SER A 620 -12.52 -23.24 19.33
CA SER A 620 -11.10 -23.33 19.04
C SER A 620 -10.79 -23.04 17.57
N GLN A 621 -9.60 -22.47 17.31
CA GLN A 621 -9.21 -22.04 15.97
C GLN A 621 -9.17 -23.20 14.96
N ASP A 622 -8.86 -24.43 15.40
CA ASP A 622 -8.86 -25.62 14.54
C ASP A 622 -10.26 -25.97 14.02
N LYS A 623 -11.33 -25.56 14.71
CA LYS A 623 -12.72 -25.77 14.26
C LYS A 623 -13.15 -24.77 13.19
N ILE A 624 -12.38 -23.72 12.93
CA ILE A 624 -12.77 -22.62 12.04
C ILE A 624 -12.21 -22.85 10.63
N ILE A 625 -13.07 -22.66 9.64
CA ILE A 625 -12.71 -22.64 8.22
C ILE A 625 -13.20 -21.32 7.64
N GLU A 626 -12.28 -20.48 7.15
CA GLU A 626 -12.64 -19.19 6.56
C GLU A 626 -13.10 -19.37 5.10
N SER A 627 -14.30 -18.86 4.77
CA SER A 627 -14.93 -18.99 3.47
C SER A 627 -14.18 -18.26 2.33
N ARG A 628 -13.27 -17.34 2.66
CA ARG A 628 -12.38 -16.71 1.67
C ARG A 628 -11.30 -17.67 1.13
N LEU A 629 -10.94 -18.70 1.90
CA LEU A 629 -9.97 -19.72 1.49
C LEU A 629 -10.67 -20.85 0.74
N TYR A 630 -11.88 -21.20 1.18
CA TYR A 630 -12.71 -22.24 0.59
C TYR A 630 -14.10 -21.68 0.30
N SER A 631 -14.25 -21.11 -0.89
CA SER A 631 -15.46 -20.39 -1.29
C SER A 631 -16.61 -21.28 -1.72
N HIS A 632 -16.37 -22.59 -1.94
CA HIS A 632 -17.41 -23.56 -2.25
C HIS A 632 -17.12 -24.85 -1.50
N ILE A 633 -17.92 -25.14 -0.49
CA ILE A 633 -17.75 -26.32 0.36
C ILE A 633 -18.90 -27.30 0.18
N LYS A 634 -18.62 -28.58 0.39
CA LYS A 634 -19.62 -29.64 0.54
C LYS A 634 -19.39 -30.35 1.87
N ALA A 635 -20.43 -30.44 2.70
CA ALA A 635 -20.36 -31.08 4.02
C ALA A 635 -21.19 -32.38 4.03
N LYS A 636 -20.85 -33.32 4.93
CA LYS A 636 -21.70 -34.50 5.21
C LYS A 636 -23.10 -34.05 5.64
N GLN A 637 -23.13 -33.11 6.59
CA GLN A 637 -24.31 -32.35 6.93
C GLN A 637 -23.91 -30.87 6.98
N LEU A 638 -24.63 -30.04 6.21
CA LEU A 638 -24.49 -28.60 6.30
C LEU A 638 -25.60 -28.06 7.20
N ILE A 639 -25.22 -27.48 8.33
CA ILE A 639 -26.14 -26.92 9.33
C ILE A 639 -26.14 -25.41 9.16
N VAL A 640 -27.28 -24.85 8.78
CA VAL A 640 -27.39 -23.42 8.49
C VAL A 640 -28.42 -22.78 9.41
N PRO A 641 -27.99 -21.97 10.39
CA PRO A 641 -28.91 -21.17 11.18
C PRO A 641 -29.63 -20.13 10.31
N SER A 642 -30.90 -19.87 10.56
CA SER A 642 -31.63 -18.83 9.83
C SER A 642 -31.00 -17.45 10.05
N CYS A 643 -31.20 -16.54 9.10
CA CYS A 643 -30.65 -15.19 9.14
C CYS A 643 -31.80 -14.17 9.16
N SER A 644 -32.16 -13.69 10.35
CA SER A 644 -33.31 -12.79 10.54
C SER A 644 -33.20 -11.47 9.77
N ALA A 645 -31.96 -11.00 9.53
CA ALA A 645 -31.68 -9.84 8.69
C ALA A 645 -32.39 -9.89 7.32
N LYS A 646 -32.53 -11.09 6.75
CA LYS A 646 -33.13 -11.32 5.44
C LYS A 646 -34.66 -11.43 5.47
N GLN A 647 -35.26 -11.50 6.64
CA GLN A 647 -36.71 -11.64 6.78
C GLN A 647 -37.26 -10.27 7.20
N ARG A 648 -37.75 -9.49 6.21
CA ARG A 648 -38.34 -8.14 6.41
C ARG A 648 -37.39 -7.04 6.90
N GLY A 649 -36.06 -7.20 6.76
CA GLY A 649 -35.09 -6.19 7.19
C GLY A 649 -34.96 -6.05 8.71
N ILE A 650 -35.14 -7.15 9.45
CA ILE A 650 -35.05 -7.20 10.91
C ILE A 650 -33.69 -7.79 11.31
N TRP A 651 -32.66 -6.95 11.40
CA TRP A 651 -31.32 -7.39 11.82
C TRP A 651 -31.18 -7.69 13.32
N VAL A 652 -32.09 -7.20 14.17
CA VAL A 652 -32.00 -7.31 15.63
C VAL A 652 -33.24 -8.01 16.18
N ASN A 653 -33.03 -9.03 17.01
CA ASN A 653 -34.09 -9.75 17.71
C ASN A 653 -33.88 -9.68 19.23
N LYS A 654 -34.95 -9.95 19.97
CA LYS A 654 -34.88 -10.02 21.43
C LYS A 654 -33.92 -11.11 21.90
N TRP A 655 -34.05 -12.32 21.35
CA TRP A 655 -33.20 -13.46 21.71
C TRP A 655 -31.72 -13.23 21.40
N SER A 656 -31.39 -12.50 20.33
CA SER A 656 -30.00 -12.20 20.00
C SER A 656 -29.39 -11.21 20.99
N CYS A 657 -30.15 -10.20 21.42
CA CYS A 657 -29.73 -9.32 22.52
C CYS A 657 -29.51 -10.10 23.84
N GLU A 658 -30.45 -10.98 24.20
CA GLU A 658 -30.36 -11.80 25.42
C GLU A 658 -29.14 -12.72 25.40
N PHE A 659 -28.89 -13.39 24.28
CA PHE A 659 -27.73 -14.25 24.12
C PHE A 659 -26.42 -13.47 24.24
N LEU A 660 -26.26 -12.36 23.51
CA LEU A 660 -25.05 -11.54 23.57
C LEU A 660 -24.79 -11.03 25.00
N ARG A 661 -25.86 -10.64 25.72
CA ARG A 661 -25.76 -10.29 27.15
C ARG A 661 -25.27 -11.46 27.98
N SER A 662 -25.88 -12.64 27.84
CA SER A 662 -25.48 -13.84 28.59
C SER A 662 -24.02 -14.26 28.33
N LEU A 663 -23.54 -14.02 27.10
CA LEU A 663 -22.20 -14.38 26.68
C LEU A 663 -21.14 -13.45 27.28
N PHE A 664 -21.39 -12.13 27.28
CA PHE A 664 -20.37 -11.14 27.60
C PHE A 664 -20.55 -10.44 28.95
N LEU A 665 -21.75 -10.30 29.51
CA LEU A 665 -21.99 -9.70 30.85
C LEU A 665 -21.72 -10.70 31.98
N LYS A 666 -20.57 -11.37 31.95
CA LYS A 666 -20.11 -12.25 33.03
C LYS A 666 -19.33 -11.43 34.07
N PRO A 667 -19.39 -11.79 35.37
CA PRO A 667 -18.66 -11.05 36.41
C PRO A 667 -17.17 -10.85 36.11
N GLN A 668 -16.51 -11.86 35.54
CA GLN A 668 -15.10 -11.81 35.12
C GLN A 668 -14.78 -10.75 34.04
N ASN A 669 -15.76 -10.38 33.20
CA ASN A 669 -15.58 -9.36 32.16
C ASN A 669 -15.90 -7.95 32.66
N ILE A 670 -16.60 -7.84 33.78
CA ILE A 670 -17.03 -6.59 34.39
C ILE A 670 -15.98 -6.25 35.46
N LYS A 671 -14.92 -5.51 35.06
CA LYS A 671 -13.93 -4.94 36.01
C LYS A 671 -14.66 -4.06 37.04
N GLU A 672 -14.01 -3.74 38.16
CA GLU A 672 -14.58 -2.90 39.22
C GLU A 672 -15.30 -1.65 38.66
N LEU A 673 -16.63 -1.65 38.76
CA LEU A 673 -17.54 -0.65 38.19
C LEU A 673 -17.46 0.71 38.91
N SER A 674 -16.77 0.79 40.04
CA SER A 674 -16.62 1.98 40.90
C SER A 674 -15.89 3.11 40.18
N HIS A 675 -14.90 2.78 39.35
CA HIS A 675 -14.06 3.75 38.65
C HIS A 675 -14.55 4.10 37.23
N GLN A 676 -15.61 3.43 36.75
CA GLN A 676 -16.10 3.61 35.38
C GLN A 676 -17.03 4.83 35.25
N PRO A 677 -16.87 5.66 34.19
CA PRO A 677 -17.68 6.85 33.97
C PRO A 677 -19.16 6.49 33.75
N LYS A 678 -20.06 7.21 34.43
CA LYS A 678 -21.51 7.02 34.28
C LYS A 678 -22.10 7.75 33.07
N ARG A 679 -21.38 8.70 32.49
CA ARG A 679 -21.79 9.48 31.32
C ARG A 679 -20.71 9.35 30.26
N ILE A 680 -21.05 8.76 29.13
CA ILE A 680 -20.08 8.44 28.08
C ILE A 680 -20.52 9.01 26.73
N TYR A 681 -19.53 9.46 25.96
CA TYR A 681 -19.68 9.81 24.57
C TYR A 681 -18.92 8.79 23.72
N ILE A 682 -19.58 8.11 22.78
CA ILE A 682 -18.90 7.16 21.88
C ILE A 682 -18.39 7.93 20.66
N SER A 683 -17.08 8.15 20.61
CA SER A 683 -16.42 8.88 19.54
C SER A 683 -16.41 8.11 18.22
N ARG A 684 -16.42 8.85 17.11
CA ARG A 684 -16.22 8.31 15.75
C ARG A 684 -14.93 8.81 15.09
N LYS A 685 -13.97 9.33 15.85
CA LYS A 685 -12.71 9.89 15.33
C LYS A 685 -11.88 8.91 14.48
N LEU A 686 -11.98 7.60 14.75
CA LEU A 686 -11.30 6.55 13.98
C LEU A 686 -12.16 5.96 12.85
N ALA A 687 -13.42 6.37 12.74
CA ALA A 687 -14.31 5.88 11.70
C ALA A 687 -14.01 6.57 10.36
N SER A 688 -14.10 5.81 9.27
CA SER A 688 -13.91 6.36 7.92
C SER A 688 -15.11 7.18 7.43
N TRP A 689 -16.30 7.00 8.03
CA TRP A 689 -17.59 7.50 7.55
C TRP A 689 -18.49 7.97 8.68
N ARG A 690 -19.45 8.86 8.39
CA ARG A 690 -20.34 9.46 9.40
C ARG A 690 -19.55 10.04 10.57
N ARG A 691 -18.47 10.76 10.26
CA ARG A 691 -17.62 11.43 11.25
C ARG A 691 -18.35 12.67 11.75
N VAL A 692 -18.11 13.05 12.99
CA VAL A 692 -18.62 14.32 13.49
C VAL A 692 -17.59 15.40 13.16
N LEU A 693 -17.95 16.34 12.29
CA LEU A 693 -16.98 17.33 11.78
C LEU A 693 -16.58 18.35 12.85
N ASN A 694 -17.48 18.65 13.78
CA ASN A 694 -17.24 19.50 14.94
C ASN A 694 -17.16 18.71 16.26
N GLU A 695 -16.56 17.51 16.24
CA GLU A 695 -16.52 16.60 17.40
C GLU A 695 -15.81 17.22 18.61
N GLU A 696 -14.79 18.04 18.38
CA GLU A 696 -14.06 18.75 19.44
C GLU A 696 -14.97 19.75 20.17
N GLU A 697 -15.78 20.51 19.44
CA GLU A 697 -16.75 21.43 20.05
C GLU A 697 -17.84 20.69 20.83
N VAL A 698 -18.30 19.56 20.31
CA VAL A 698 -19.25 18.67 21.00
C VAL A 698 -18.65 18.17 22.31
N MET A 699 -17.40 17.69 22.27
CA MET A 699 -16.72 17.20 23.48
C MET A 699 -16.47 18.30 24.51
N ASN A 700 -16.02 19.48 24.08
CA ASN A 700 -15.83 20.64 24.95
C ASN A 700 -17.11 21.05 25.67
N LEU A 701 -18.28 20.85 25.04
CA LEU A 701 -19.58 21.05 25.68
C LEU A 701 -19.90 19.92 26.67
N LEU A 702 -19.76 18.66 26.25
CA LEU A 702 -20.16 17.49 27.01
C LEU A 702 -19.31 17.28 28.28
N GLU A 703 -18.02 17.62 28.25
CA GLU A 703 -17.11 17.53 29.41
C GLU A 703 -17.60 18.38 30.59
N LYS A 704 -18.23 19.53 30.33
CA LYS A 704 -18.84 20.39 31.36
C LYS A 704 -19.95 19.67 32.15
N PHE A 705 -20.51 18.61 31.58
CA PHE A 705 -21.54 17.77 32.17
C PHE A 705 -21.00 16.39 32.60
N GLY A 706 -19.68 16.23 32.73
CA GLY A 706 -19.02 15.03 33.23
C GLY A 706 -19.03 13.84 32.26
N PHE A 707 -19.15 14.11 30.96
CA PHE A 707 -19.01 13.07 29.94
C PHE A 707 -17.54 12.73 29.68
N VAL A 708 -17.28 11.45 29.46
CA VAL A 708 -15.96 10.95 29.01
C VAL A 708 -16.09 10.39 27.60
N SER A 709 -15.18 10.79 26.71
CA SER A 709 -15.10 10.27 25.34
C SER A 709 -14.47 8.89 25.31
N LEU A 710 -15.13 7.92 24.68
CA LEU A 710 -14.64 6.56 24.48
C LEU A 710 -14.43 6.30 22.99
N THR A 711 -13.30 5.70 22.64
CA THR A 711 -13.01 5.21 21.29
C THR A 711 -13.01 3.69 21.29
N LEU A 712 -14.19 3.10 21.11
CA LEU A 712 -14.41 1.66 21.32
C LEU A 712 -13.59 0.78 20.37
N GLU A 713 -13.27 1.27 19.17
CA GLU A 713 -12.44 0.54 18.19
C GLU A 713 -11.03 0.23 18.68
N SER A 714 -10.56 0.94 19.71
CA SER A 714 -9.25 0.73 20.34
C SER A 714 -9.28 -0.16 21.59
N MET A 715 -10.46 -0.64 21.99
CA MET A 715 -10.70 -1.38 23.22
C MET A 715 -11.06 -2.84 22.92
N SER A 716 -10.71 -3.75 23.85
CA SER A 716 -11.24 -5.12 23.86
C SER A 716 -12.75 -5.14 24.12
N ILE A 717 -13.44 -6.21 23.69
CA ILE A 717 -14.87 -6.43 23.97
C ILE A 717 -15.12 -6.41 25.48
N ALA A 718 -14.25 -7.00 26.30
CA ALA A 718 -14.41 -6.98 27.76
C ALA A 718 -14.41 -5.55 28.32
N GLU A 719 -13.50 -4.69 27.85
CA GLU A 719 -13.48 -3.27 28.24
C GLU A 719 -14.73 -2.54 27.75
N GLN A 720 -15.11 -2.73 26.49
CA GLN A 720 -16.34 -2.14 25.93
C GLN A 720 -17.57 -2.53 26.78
N VAL A 721 -17.71 -3.82 27.11
CA VAL A 721 -18.80 -4.35 27.95
C VAL A 721 -18.76 -3.70 29.34
N SER A 722 -17.58 -3.58 29.96
CA SER A 722 -17.44 -2.99 31.29
C SER A 722 -17.86 -1.51 31.33
N TYR A 723 -17.44 -0.71 30.35
CA TYR A 723 -17.85 0.71 30.25
C TYR A 723 -19.37 0.83 30.04
N MET A 724 -19.92 0.02 29.14
CA MET A 724 -21.32 0.10 28.74
C MET A 724 -22.26 -0.39 29.85
N ALA A 725 -21.88 -1.44 30.58
CA ALA A 725 -22.62 -1.92 31.75
C ALA A 725 -22.68 -0.86 32.87
N ALA A 726 -21.61 -0.06 33.03
CA ALA A 726 -21.53 1.00 34.02
C ALA A 726 -22.31 2.27 33.65
N ALA A 727 -22.47 2.53 32.35
CA ALA A 727 -23.05 3.76 31.82
C ALA A 727 -24.51 3.95 32.28
N LYS A 728 -24.85 5.20 32.58
CA LYS A 728 -26.22 5.68 32.85
C LYS A 728 -26.72 6.58 31.74
N VAL A 729 -25.80 7.24 31.04
CA VAL A 729 -26.09 8.04 29.84
C VAL A 729 -25.05 7.75 28.76
N VAL A 730 -25.52 7.47 27.55
CA VAL A 730 -24.70 7.29 26.35
C VAL A 730 -25.13 8.32 25.32
N ILE A 731 -24.19 9.14 24.85
CA ILE A 731 -24.38 9.99 23.67
C ILE A 731 -23.47 9.46 22.57
N ALA A 732 -23.99 9.29 21.36
CA ALA A 732 -23.15 8.81 20.27
C ALA A 732 -23.70 9.21 18.90
N PRO A 733 -22.85 9.58 17.94
CA PRO A 733 -23.19 9.54 16.53
C PRO A 733 -23.45 8.10 16.02
N HIS A 734 -24.38 7.98 15.08
CA HIS A 734 -24.87 6.71 14.54
C HIS A 734 -23.76 5.85 13.91
N GLY A 735 -23.62 4.62 14.41
CA GLY A 735 -22.83 3.57 13.75
C GLY A 735 -22.42 2.43 14.68
N ALA A 736 -21.55 1.55 14.17
CA ALA A 736 -21.32 0.21 14.73
C ALA A 736 -20.91 0.16 16.21
N GLY A 737 -20.33 1.23 16.77
CA GLY A 737 -20.05 1.31 18.22
C GLY A 737 -21.31 1.17 19.09
N LEU A 738 -22.46 1.63 18.60
CA LEU A 738 -23.77 1.50 19.28
C LEU A 738 -24.29 0.06 19.35
N THR A 739 -23.64 -0.90 18.69
CA THR A 739 -23.88 -2.34 18.92
C THR A 739 -23.77 -2.67 20.41
N ASN A 740 -22.84 -2.00 21.10
CA ASN A 740 -22.58 -2.20 22.51
C ASN A 740 -23.70 -1.70 23.45
N LEU A 741 -24.74 -1.00 22.94
CA LEU A 741 -25.93 -0.70 23.75
C LEU A 741 -26.56 -1.96 24.33
N VAL A 742 -26.37 -3.11 23.66
CA VAL A 742 -26.82 -4.41 24.16
C VAL A 742 -26.28 -4.74 25.56
N PHE A 743 -25.17 -4.13 25.98
CA PHE A 743 -24.53 -4.34 27.28
C PHE A 743 -24.92 -3.32 28.35
N CYS A 744 -25.68 -2.28 28.00
CA CYS A 744 -26.14 -1.28 28.96
C CYS A 744 -27.08 -1.88 30.00
N SER A 745 -27.10 -1.28 31.20
CA SER A 745 -28.09 -1.61 32.22
C SER A 745 -29.48 -1.07 31.83
N PRO A 746 -30.59 -1.75 32.15
CA PRO A 746 -31.94 -1.21 31.96
C PRO A 746 -32.10 0.21 32.53
N GLY A 747 -32.85 1.06 31.83
CA GLY A 747 -33.04 2.46 32.18
C GLY A 747 -31.90 3.41 31.78
N THR A 748 -30.82 2.90 31.15
CA THR A 748 -29.78 3.76 30.56
C THR A 748 -30.39 4.67 29.50
N LYS A 749 -30.02 5.95 29.53
CA LYS A 749 -30.47 6.94 28.55
C LYS A 749 -29.52 6.97 27.36
N VAL A 750 -30.06 6.92 26.15
CA VAL A 750 -29.28 6.91 24.90
C VAL A 750 -29.71 8.08 24.04
N ILE A 751 -28.78 8.97 23.70
CA ILE A 751 -29.00 10.05 22.73
C ILE A 751 -28.18 9.72 21.48
N GLU A 752 -28.89 9.30 20.43
CA GLU A 752 -28.29 8.92 19.16
C GLU A 752 -28.31 10.09 18.16
N ILE A 753 -27.17 10.42 17.58
CA ILE A 753 -27.02 11.54 16.66
C ILE A 753 -26.89 11.02 15.23
N PHE A 754 -27.78 11.46 14.33
CA PHE A 754 -27.83 10.99 12.95
C PHE A 754 -27.32 12.01 11.95
N SER A 755 -26.83 11.53 10.81
CA SER A 755 -26.76 12.36 9.61
C SER A 755 -28.16 12.56 9.03
N PRO A 756 -28.55 13.77 8.60
CA PRO A 756 -29.88 14.03 8.02
C PRO A 756 -30.25 13.14 6.83
N LYS A 757 -29.25 12.63 6.11
CA LYS A 757 -29.43 11.79 4.92
C LYS A 757 -29.45 10.29 5.22
N TYR A 758 -29.18 9.88 6.46
CA TYR A 758 -29.08 8.48 6.83
C TYR A 758 -29.57 8.23 8.27
N VAL A 759 -30.82 7.77 8.38
CA VAL A 759 -31.48 7.44 9.66
C VAL A 759 -31.94 5.99 9.66
N ASN A 760 -31.29 5.16 10.48
CA ASN A 760 -31.58 3.73 10.60
C ASN A 760 -32.00 3.37 12.03
N SER A 761 -32.98 2.47 12.17
CA SER A 761 -33.66 2.13 13.43
C SER A 761 -33.01 1.00 14.24
N LEU A 762 -31.86 0.46 13.80
CA LEU A 762 -31.16 -0.67 14.44
C LEU A 762 -30.94 -0.50 15.94
N TYR A 763 -30.34 0.61 16.35
CA TYR A 763 -29.91 0.83 17.74
C TYR A 763 -31.07 1.25 18.65
N TRP A 764 -32.10 1.87 18.09
CA TRP A 764 -33.39 2.05 18.75
C TRP A 764 -34.08 0.70 19.04
N ARG A 765 -33.98 -0.29 18.15
CA ARG A 765 -34.50 -1.65 18.41
C ARG A 765 -33.72 -2.34 19.53
N ILE A 766 -32.37 -2.28 19.52
CA ILE A 766 -31.54 -2.78 20.64
C ILE A 766 -31.95 -2.13 21.95
N SER A 767 -32.15 -0.80 21.94
CA SER A 767 -32.58 -0.04 23.10
C SER A 767 -33.90 -0.54 23.66
N ASN A 768 -34.89 -0.80 22.81
CA ASN A 768 -36.16 -1.39 23.25
C ASN A 768 -35.98 -2.79 23.86
N PHE A 769 -35.25 -3.68 23.19
CA PHE A 769 -35.02 -5.04 23.69
C PHE A 769 -34.24 -5.08 25.01
N CYS A 770 -33.37 -4.09 25.25
CA CYS A 770 -32.60 -3.96 26.48
C CYS A 770 -33.24 -3.01 27.51
N SER A 771 -34.47 -2.54 27.27
CA SER A 771 -35.19 -1.62 28.16
C SER A 771 -34.44 -0.31 28.45
N LEU A 772 -33.87 0.30 27.41
CA LEU A 772 -33.18 1.59 27.46
C LEU A 772 -34.12 2.72 27.01
N SER A 773 -33.87 3.95 27.49
CA SER A 773 -34.61 5.13 27.06
C SER A 773 -33.92 5.79 25.88
N HIS A 774 -34.53 5.71 24.70
CA HIS A 774 -33.91 6.15 23.45
C HIS A 774 -34.40 7.54 22.99
N TYR A 775 -33.44 8.39 22.66
CA TYR A 775 -33.61 9.74 22.15
C TYR A 775 -32.78 9.89 20.88
N TYR A 776 -33.20 10.76 19.96
CA TYR A 776 -32.39 11.06 18.78
C TYR A 776 -32.32 12.54 18.45
N LEU A 777 -31.26 12.90 17.73
CA LEU A 777 -31.01 14.23 17.19
C LEU A 777 -30.54 14.09 15.73
N LEU A 778 -31.10 14.91 14.83
CA LEU A 778 -30.58 15.05 13.47
C LEU A 778 -29.51 16.14 13.46
N GLY A 779 -28.36 15.86 12.83
CA GLY A 779 -27.32 16.87 12.60
C GLY A 779 -27.73 17.95 11.59
N ASP A 780 -26.84 18.90 11.33
CA ASP A 780 -27.02 19.92 10.30
C ASP A 780 -26.55 19.41 8.92
N PHE A 781 -27.12 19.98 7.84
CA PHE A 781 -26.71 19.69 6.46
C PHE A 781 -25.33 20.29 6.15
N PHE A 782 -24.55 19.61 5.30
CA PHE A 782 -23.26 20.11 4.83
C PHE A 782 -23.07 19.86 3.32
N ASP A 783 -22.66 20.90 2.59
CA ASP A 783 -22.66 20.96 1.11
C ASP A 783 -21.55 20.16 0.41
N ASN A 784 -20.57 19.64 1.15
CA ASN A 784 -19.45 18.89 0.58
C ASN A 784 -19.83 17.44 0.17
N ASP A 785 -21.12 17.10 0.26
CA ASP A 785 -21.73 15.84 -0.15
C ASP A 785 -21.96 15.72 -1.67
N ASN A 786 -21.71 16.78 -2.46
CA ASN A 786 -21.78 16.74 -3.93
C ASN A 786 -20.71 15.83 -4.59
N LEU A 787 -19.79 15.25 -3.80
CA LEU A 787 -18.79 14.27 -4.23
C LEU A 787 -19.33 12.83 -4.31
N GLY A 788 -20.54 12.61 -4.82
CA GLY A 788 -21.03 11.26 -5.18
C GLY A 788 -20.88 10.16 -4.10
N LYS A 789 -20.79 10.52 -2.81
CA LYS A 789 -20.59 9.56 -1.72
C LYS A 789 -21.86 8.73 -1.56
N GLN A 790 -21.71 7.44 -1.24
CA GLN A 790 -22.86 6.57 -1.03
C GLN A 790 -23.73 7.07 0.14
N LEU A 791 -25.05 6.83 0.07
CA LEU A 791 -26.08 7.32 1.00
C LEU A 791 -25.78 7.09 2.49
N TRP A 792 -25.02 6.05 2.84
CA TRP A 792 -24.67 5.71 4.22
C TRP A 792 -23.40 6.41 4.73
N MET A 793 -22.64 7.10 3.88
CA MET A 793 -21.35 7.73 4.23
C MET A 793 -21.39 9.16 4.82
N PRO A 794 -22.43 10.00 4.65
CA PRO A 794 -22.36 11.43 4.96
C PRO A 794 -21.92 11.72 6.40
N ASP A 795 -21.01 12.71 6.54
CA ASP A 795 -20.54 13.18 7.84
C ASP A 795 -21.66 13.98 8.58
N ILE A 796 -21.43 14.28 9.85
CA ILE A 796 -22.42 14.87 10.76
C ILE A 796 -21.85 16.19 11.30
N ILE A 797 -22.64 17.26 11.26
CA ILE A 797 -22.39 18.47 12.05
C ILE A 797 -23.42 18.50 13.17
N VAL A 798 -23.00 18.71 14.41
CA VAL A 798 -23.89 18.71 15.57
C VAL A 798 -24.18 20.13 15.99
N ASN A 799 -25.46 20.51 15.99
CA ASN A 799 -25.89 21.79 16.53
C ASN A 799 -25.87 21.75 18.07
N LEU A 800 -24.94 22.48 18.68
CA LEU A 800 -24.73 22.44 20.14
C LEU A 800 -25.95 22.90 20.94
N LYS A 801 -26.73 23.87 20.44
CA LYS A 801 -27.96 24.34 21.11
C LYS A 801 -29.04 23.26 21.10
N GLN A 802 -29.18 22.55 19.98
CA GLN A 802 -30.10 21.43 19.88
C GLN A 802 -29.65 20.24 20.74
N LEU A 803 -28.34 19.98 20.81
CA LEU A 803 -27.77 18.97 21.70
C LEU A 803 -28.11 19.23 23.17
N LEU A 804 -28.03 20.48 23.63
CA LEU A 804 -28.46 20.85 24.98
C LEU A 804 -29.96 20.58 25.20
N LYS A 805 -30.81 21.00 24.26
CA LYS A 805 -32.27 20.80 24.37
C LYS A 805 -32.66 19.31 24.44
N ILE A 806 -32.02 18.45 23.64
CA ILE A 806 -32.30 17.01 23.71
C ILE A 806 -31.77 16.40 25.02
N MET A 807 -30.67 16.91 25.57
CA MET A 807 -30.16 16.51 26.89
C MET A 807 -31.10 16.93 28.02
N GLU A 808 -31.75 18.10 27.93
CA GLU A 808 -32.82 18.53 28.85
C GLU A 808 -34.05 17.65 28.73
N LEU A 809 -34.51 17.37 27.50
CA LEU A 809 -35.64 16.46 27.25
C LEU A 809 -35.38 15.07 27.86
N ALA A 810 -34.15 14.57 27.70
CA ALA A 810 -33.71 13.31 28.28
C ALA A 810 -33.50 13.38 29.81
N LYS A 811 -33.65 14.56 30.44
CA LYS A 811 -33.35 14.80 31.87
C LYS A 811 -31.93 14.36 32.24
N VAL A 812 -30.98 14.61 31.34
CA VAL A 812 -29.53 14.37 31.55
C VAL A 812 -28.93 15.59 32.26
N ILE A 813 -29.43 16.78 31.93
CA ILE A 813 -29.10 18.06 32.54
C ILE A 813 -30.39 18.73 33.05
N SER A 814 -30.26 19.63 34.03
CA SER A 814 -31.36 20.48 34.49
C SER A 814 -31.69 21.55 33.45
N THR A 815 -32.96 21.94 33.36
CA THR A 815 -33.39 23.05 32.49
C THR A 815 -32.59 24.30 32.81
N ILE A 816 -31.85 24.82 31.85
CA ILE A 816 -31.16 26.10 32.00
C ILE A 816 -32.23 27.17 31.81
N ASN A 817 -32.75 27.74 32.91
CA ASN A 817 -33.49 28.99 32.81
C ASN A 817 -32.48 30.05 32.33
N ASN A 818 -32.70 30.53 31.10
CA ASN A 818 -31.85 31.47 30.37
C ASN A 818 -31.25 32.60 31.22
#